data_AF-A0A8J2LHY3-F1
#
_entry.id   AF-A0A8J2LHY3-F1
#
_cell.length_a   1.000
_cell.length_b   1.000
_cell.length_c   1.000
_cell.angle_alpha   90.00
_cell.angle_beta   90.00
_cell.angle_gamma   90.00
#
_symmetry.space_group_name_H-M   'P 1'
#
loop_
_entity.id
_entity.type
_entity.pdbx_description
1 polymer ?
#
loop_
_entity_poly.entity_id
_entity_poly.type
_entity_poly.pdbx_seq_one_letter_code
_entity_poly.pdbx_strand_id
1 'polypeptide(L)'
;MSMCKCSIDTWEFSRGSRSGWQGNEQELFWGLDARLTAGVFVIEDTYPIPGVLASQRTPEMSVQQYLMSISTTWDRHISEGPMMSKLPIGGPHPCFIVAEIGQNHQGDINIAKDLIRYAKEAGANCVKFQKSSLKDRFTKNALDAPYDNVNSFGKTYGEHRARLEFSEDEFRELQRYAEEVAKIMFTASPMDIPSVDLLVGMKVPFIKIGSGDTNNYGLIEHIAQTSIPVILSTGMSEIRTIKHAYDIIAKYHNNIALLHCVSSYPTMPKDVNLRVIDLFRSEFPESPIGYSSHEKGYHVCIAAVARGAKIIEKHITKDHKMKGTDHACSLEQPELTAMVKSIREVELSLGEPRKKILSCEEPCLNKLGKSICTTRKVPAGAVIRPTDVVVKVSRPMGIRPQEMPYIIGATMANTVEGDTPLTANDSRENLTGKMAQLSVQTHEFAPVSLEAVSEILNKNLTQYFSNVNVSVSDCPDLTQEPYNLPVAGFGGGSSDIVDLGGVGFLLPTVDKTRVYDLKEIIPSIIGSERFPKGWYLNGAGAGPWPLLGSNSELILSLNIGPDGEVAGNSSKVSLTSGGDEKDVDLRELEEPKCAVLANFLVSSPVPGKVLEIRCSRRSDPKEDFIGSIRKVLDQAFPSQPVGLGGLFLVKNAATYTHIMRDFSEKPLHTDAEVDEWLKFFEMDPPFLVQSVLVSSDPGLDLRIEHSHGWSIHPERKEGGHYHHDLEAENVEYVGYFTVAEKLWRVDRPIGGKPNK
;
A
#
# COMPACT_ATOMS: atom_id res chain seq x y z
N MET A 1 -2.22 -39.06 -55.31
CA MET A 1 -2.48 -37.76 -55.96
C MET A 1 -1.49 -36.77 -55.36
N SER A 2 -0.28 -36.66 -55.94
CA SER A 2 0.09 -35.73 -57.04
C SER A 2 0.14 -34.29 -56.52
N MET A 3 1.20 -33.47 -56.61
CA MET A 3 2.53 -33.47 -57.25
C MET A 3 3.34 -32.35 -56.52
N CYS A 4 4.64 -32.49 -56.23
CA CYS A 4 5.80 -32.03 -57.06
C CYS A 4 5.84 -30.49 -57.27
N LYS A 5 6.88 -29.68 -56.94
CA LYS A 5 8.33 -29.70 -57.27
C LYS A 5 9.06 -28.62 -56.41
N CYS A 6 10.28 -28.85 -55.86
CA CYS A 6 11.63 -28.53 -56.42
C CYS A 6 11.85 -27.04 -56.77
N SER A 7 12.98 -26.35 -56.56
CA SER A 7 14.30 -26.55 -55.91
C SER A 7 15.23 -25.39 -56.38
N ILE A 8 16.46 -25.31 -55.84
CA ILE A 8 17.73 -24.72 -56.39
C ILE A 8 17.99 -23.24 -56.00
N ASP A 9 18.92 -22.96 -55.08
CA ASP A 9 20.42 -22.84 -55.15
C ASP A 9 20.86 -21.42 -55.59
N THR A 10 21.81 -20.74 -54.96
CA THR A 10 23.28 -20.95 -55.06
C THR A 10 24.00 -19.86 -54.22
N TRP A 11 25.03 -20.20 -53.40
CA TRP A 11 26.49 -19.88 -53.56
C TRP A 11 26.85 -18.37 -53.39
N GLU A 12 27.94 -17.87 -52.78
CA GLU A 12 29.21 -18.41 -52.27
C GLU A 12 30.10 -17.27 -51.70
N PHE A 13 31.20 -17.63 -50.99
CA PHE A 13 32.46 -16.89 -50.71
C PHE A 13 32.41 -15.56 -49.89
N SER A 14 33.34 -15.18 -49.01
CA SER A 14 34.54 -15.79 -48.39
C SER A 14 35.30 -14.75 -47.56
N ARG A 15 36.15 -15.24 -46.64
CA ARG A 15 37.48 -14.69 -46.20
C ARG A 15 37.49 -13.26 -45.62
N GLY A 16 38.24 -12.95 -44.57
CA GLY A 16 39.25 -13.65 -43.79
C GLY A 16 39.64 -12.74 -42.62
N SER A 17 40.21 -13.31 -41.54
CA SER A 17 41.56 -13.01 -41.04
C SER A 17 41.83 -11.54 -40.67
N ARG A 18 42.38 -11.17 -39.51
CA ARG A 18 43.30 -11.85 -38.58
C ARG A 18 43.66 -10.81 -37.50
N SER A 19 44.04 -11.29 -36.32
CA SER A 19 45.07 -10.77 -35.37
C SER A 19 45.14 -9.25 -35.11
N GLY A 20 45.17 -8.75 -33.88
CA GLY A 20 45.83 -9.31 -32.68
C GLY A 20 46.72 -8.22 -32.06
N TRP A 21 47.24 -8.51 -30.86
CA TRP A 21 48.24 -7.79 -30.05
C TRP A 21 47.74 -6.61 -29.18
N GLN A 22 47.80 -6.66 -27.84
CA GLN A 22 48.87 -6.94 -26.83
C GLN A 22 49.75 -5.73 -26.47
N GLY A 23 49.92 -5.54 -25.14
CA GLY A 23 50.87 -4.66 -24.45
C GLY A 23 50.16 -3.83 -23.37
N ASN A 24 50.14 -4.17 -22.07
CA ASN A 24 51.25 -4.20 -21.06
C ASN A 24 52.08 -2.90 -21.11
N GLU A 25 52.46 -2.22 -20.03
CA GLU A 25 52.49 -2.49 -18.59
C GLU A 25 53.03 -1.22 -17.88
N GLN A 26 52.94 -1.20 -16.54
CA GLN A 26 53.89 -0.58 -15.58
C GLN A 26 53.95 0.96 -15.45
N GLU A 27 54.31 1.59 -14.31
CA GLU A 27 54.40 1.28 -12.86
C GLU A 27 54.88 2.60 -12.18
N LEU A 28 54.97 2.59 -10.83
CA LEU A 28 55.83 3.42 -9.94
C LEU A 28 55.38 4.87 -9.58
N PHE A 29 55.57 5.45 -8.39
CA PHE A 29 55.88 5.06 -6.98
C PHE A 29 56.16 6.36 -6.14
N TRP A 30 56.11 6.28 -4.79
CA TRP A 30 56.64 7.18 -3.71
C TRP A 30 55.97 8.58 -3.47
N GLY A 31 55.78 9.13 -2.25
CA GLY A 31 56.05 8.73 -0.85
C GLY A 31 56.09 9.94 0.12
N LEU A 32 55.81 9.70 1.43
CA LEU A 32 56.22 10.43 2.69
C LEU A 32 55.66 11.86 2.99
N ASP A 33 55.40 12.36 4.22
CA ASP A 33 55.82 12.00 5.60
C ASP A 33 54.98 12.69 6.74
N ALA A 34 54.99 12.02 7.92
CA ALA A 34 54.95 12.38 9.36
C ALA A 34 54.13 13.53 10.04
N ARG A 35 53.44 13.20 11.18
CA ARG A 35 53.77 13.48 12.63
C ARG A 35 52.53 13.25 13.56
N LEU A 36 52.51 12.23 14.46
CA LEU A 36 52.76 12.23 15.94
C LEU A 36 51.81 13.17 16.76
N THR A 37 51.06 12.78 17.81
CA THR A 37 51.31 12.01 19.08
C THR A 37 49.93 11.75 19.74
N ALA A 38 49.52 10.55 20.19
CA ALA A 38 49.84 9.77 21.42
C ALA A 38 48.74 9.80 22.53
N GLY A 39 48.35 8.61 23.02
CA GLY A 39 47.53 8.36 24.24
C GLY A 39 46.47 7.25 24.06
N VAL A 40 46.79 5.95 23.93
CA VAL A 40 47.11 4.92 24.96
C VAL A 40 45.88 4.49 25.80
N PHE A 41 45.50 3.22 26.05
CA PHE A 41 45.81 1.83 25.63
C PHE A 41 44.58 0.96 26.11
N VAL A 42 44.00 0.06 25.28
CA VAL A 42 44.03 -1.44 25.33
C VAL A 42 43.08 -2.08 26.37
N ILE A 43 42.28 -3.12 26.06
CA ILE A 43 42.58 -4.58 25.95
C ILE A 43 41.36 -5.25 25.25
N GLU A 44 41.50 -5.80 24.05
CA GLU A 44 41.65 -7.24 23.68
C GLU A 44 40.47 -8.17 24.04
N ASP A 45 39.73 -8.56 22.99
CA ASP A 45 38.80 -9.69 22.93
C ASP A 45 39.56 -11.00 22.71
N THR A 46 39.31 -12.01 23.54
CA THR A 46 39.42 -13.43 23.14
C THR A 46 38.35 -14.26 23.87
N TYR A 47 37.50 -14.92 23.07
CA TYR A 47 36.60 -16.02 23.49
C TYR A 47 37.44 -17.26 23.91
N PRO A 48 36.98 -18.16 24.82
CA PRO A 48 35.85 -19.07 24.52
C PRO A 48 34.98 -19.54 25.71
N ILE A 49 33.83 -20.13 25.35
CA ILE A 49 32.77 -20.76 26.17
C ILE A 49 33.27 -22.14 26.70
N PRO A 50 32.95 -22.60 27.94
CA PRO A 50 31.79 -23.48 28.16
C PRO A 50 31.12 -23.45 29.56
N GLY A 51 29.79 -23.55 29.56
CA GLY A 51 29.06 -24.46 30.49
C GLY A 51 28.39 -23.88 31.75
N VAL A 52 27.06 -23.90 31.72
CA VAL A 52 26.11 -24.22 32.82
C VAL A 52 26.21 -23.42 34.13
N LEU A 53 25.23 -22.53 34.39
CA LEU A 53 24.31 -22.57 35.54
C LEU A 53 23.48 -21.27 35.67
N ALA A 54 22.27 -21.47 36.20
CA ALA A 54 21.42 -20.54 36.94
C ALA A 54 20.64 -19.45 36.17
N SER A 55 19.35 -19.74 36.04
CA SER A 55 18.23 -18.83 35.85
C SER A 55 18.40 -17.47 36.53
N GLN A 56 18.44 -16.40 35.74
CA GLN A 56 17.96 -15.09 36.16
C GLN A 56 16.72 -14.75 35.34
N ARG A 57 15.59 -14.67 36.04
CA ARG A 57 14.34 -14.15 35.50
C ARG A 57 14.57 -12.70 35.08
N THR A 58 14.40 -12.40 33.81
CA THR A 58 14.10 -11.04 33.35
C THR A 58 12.81 -10.58 34.03
N PRO A 59 12.68 -9.30 34.44
CA PRO A 59 11.42 -8.81 34.96
C PRO A 59 10.39 -8.89 33.84
N GLU A 60 9.27 -9.59 34.08
CA GLU A 60 8.12 -9.58 33.18
C GLU A 60 7.66 -8.14 33.00
N MET A 61 7.90 -7.60 31.80
CA MET A 61 7.31 -6.34 31.39
C MET A 61 5.79 -6.55 31.35
N SER A 62 5.03 -5.72 32.07
CA SER A 62 3.57 -5.85 32.03
C SER A 62 3.06 -5.61 30.60
N VAL A 63 1.98 -6.30 30.21
CA VAL A 63 1.34 -6.11 28.89
C VAL A 63 1.06 -4.63 28.62
N GLN A 64 0.72 -3.84 29.65
CA GLN A 64 0.54 -2.40 29.54
C GLN A 64 1.83 -1.63 29.22
N GLN A 65 2.97 -1.99 29.82
CA GLN A 65 4.26 -1.37 29.52
C GLN A 65 4.78 -1.78 28.14
N TYR A 66 4.56 -3.04 27.74
CA TYR A 66 4.84 -3.49 26.37
C TYR A 66 4.01 -2.69 25.37
N LEU A 67 2.69 -2.60 25.56
CA LEU A 67 1.80 -1.81 24.70
C LEU A 67 2.18 -0.31 24.63
N MET A 68 2.64 0.29 25.74
CA MET A 68 3.14 1.67 25.73
C MET A 68 4.48 1.82 24.98
N SER A 69 5.39 0.84 25.06
CA SER A 69 6.65 0.86 24.31
C SER A 69 6.47 0.62 22.81
N ILE A 70 5.44 -0.15 22.45
CA ILE A 70 4.99 -0.37 21.09
C ILE A 70 4.40 0.94 20.53
N SER A 71 3.59 1.67 21.30
CA SER A 71 3.02 2.98 20.90
C SER A 71 4.06 4.02 20.48
N THR A 72 5.28 4.01 21.04
CA THR A 72 6.34 4.96 20.65
C THR A 72 7.20 4.50 19.47
N THR A 73 7.07 3.24 19.04
CA THR A 73 7.77 2.66 17.88
C THR A 73 6.82 2.34 16.71
N TRP A 74 5.50 2.43 16.92
CA TRP A 74 4.42 2.17 15.96
C TRP A 74 3.93 3.40 15.17
N ASP A 75 4.61 4.53 15.28
CA ASP A 75 4.21 5.78 14.61
C ASP A 75 4.59 5.86 13.11
N ARG A 76 4.72 4.74 12.40
CA ARG A 76 4.95 4.82 10.94
C ARG A 76 4.02 4.08 10.00
N HIS A 77 3.31 3.00 10.35
CA HIS A 77 2.55 2.24 9.33
C HIS A 77 1.12 1.81 9.73
N ILE A 78 0.39 2.62 10.51
CA ILE A 78 -1.09 2.52 10.64
C ILE A 78 -1.70 3.93 10.55
N SER A 79 -1.60 4.59 9.40
CA SER A 79 -2.13 5.95 9.24
C SER A 79 -3.11 6.05 8.08
N GLU A 80 -4.28 5.38 8.15
CA GLU A 80 -5.28 5.49 7.06
C GLU A 80 -6.75 5.48 7.53
N GLY A 81 -7.03 5.65 8.82
CA GLY A 81 -8.42 5.72 9.32
C GLY A 81 -8.79 7.14 9.78
N PRO A 82 -10.05 7.58 9.62
CA PRO A 82 -10.50 8.87 10.15
C PRO A 82 -10.27 8.95 11.65
N MET A 83 -9.96 10.15 12.16
CA MET A 83 -9.65 10.41 13.56
C MET A 83 -10.50 11.55 14.12
N MET A 84 -10.93 11.44 15.37
CA MET A 84 -11.53 12.57 16.07
C MET A 84 -10.41 13.49 16.59
N SER A 85 -10.31 14.72 16.07
CA SER A 85 -9.17 15.63 16.28
C SER A 85 -8.76 15.92 17.75
N LYS A 86 -9.66 15.69 18.72
CA LYS A 86 -9.43 15.98 20.15
C LYS A 86 -9.45 14.73 21.05
N LEU A 87 -9.72 13.55 20.50
CA LEU A 87 -9.83 12.30 21.25
C LEU A 87 -9.02 11.18 20.59
N PRO A 88 -8.40 10.27 21.37
CA PRO A 88 -7.66 9.15 20.82
C PRO A 88 -8.64 8.07 20.29
N ILE A 89 -9.42 8.42 19.27
CA ILE A 89 -10.48 7.62 18.66
C ILE A 89 -10.30 7.64 17.15
N GLY A 90 -10.28 6.46 16.54
CA GLY A 90 -10.04 6.32 15.10
C GLY A 90 -8.58 6.06 14.75
N GLY A 91 -8.27 5.98 13.45
CA GLY A 91 -6.91 5.72 12.96
C GLY A 91 -6.18 4.56 13.67
N PRO A 92 -4.91 4.75 14.10
CA PRO A 92 -4.11 3.74 14.81
C PRO A 92 -4.51 3.53 16.26
N HIS A 93 -5.40 4.37 16.81
CA HIS A 93 -5.69 4.31 18.25
C HIS A 93 -6.45 3.02 18.60
N PRO A 94 -6.14 2.44 19.77
CA PRO A 94 -6.94 1.35 20.32
C PRO A 94 -8.41 1.78 20.48
N CYS A 95 -9.30 0.82 20.32
CA CYS A 95 -10.73 0.95 20.47
C CYS A 95 -11.06 1.61 21.82
N PHE A 96 -11.88 2.65 21.74
CA PHE A 96 -12.28 3.47 22.86
C PHE A 96 -13.48 2.86 23.55
N ILE A 97 -13.33 2.50 24.83
CA ILE A 97 -14.33 1.75 25.59
C ILE A 97 -15.10 2.72 26.51
N VAL A 98 -16.39 2.84 26.27
CA VAL A 98 -17.35 3.61 27.06
C VAL A 98 -18.16 2.66 27.94
N ALA A 99 -17.98 2.77 29.26
CA ALA A 99 -18.79 2.10 30.25
C ALA A 99 -20.05 2.93 30.53
N GLU A 100 -21.18 2.50 29.97
CA GLU A 100 -22.48 3.16 30.16
C GLU A 100 -23.05 2.79 31.53
N ILE A 101 -23.04 3.76 32.44
CA ILE A 101 -23.71 3.65 33.74
C ILE A 101 -25.21 3.88 33.55
N GLY A 102 -25.58 4.78 32.63
CA GLY A 102 -26.97 5.07 32.31
C GLY A 102 -27.76 5.42 33.58
N GLN A 103 -28.76 4.61 33.91
CA GLN A 103 -29.56 4.73 35.13
C GLN A 103 -29.40 3.55 36.12
N ASN A 104 -28.40 2.67 35.91
CA ASN A 104 -28.12 1.53 36.79
C ASN A 104 -27.66 1.94 38.21
N HIS A 105 -27.41 3.23 38.42
CA HIS A 105 -27.17 3.81 39.73
C HIS A 105 -28.44 3.94 40.58
N GLN A 106 -29.64 3.76 40.01
CA GLN A 106 -30.93 3.80 40.72
C GLN A 106 -31.20 5.10 41.50
N GLY A 107 -30.56 6.20 41.09
CA GLY A 107 -30.58 7.49 41.80
C GLY A 107 -29.79 7.50 43.12
N ASP A 108 -28.86 6.57 43.33
CA ASP A 108 -27.94 6.56 44.48
C ASP A 108 -26.54 6.96 44.01
N ILE A 109 -26.03 8.07 44.54
CA ILE A 109 -24.72 8.62 44.18
C ILE A 109 -23.56 7.68 44.57
N ASN A 110 -23.70 6.88 45.62
CA ASN A 110 -22.67 5.93 46.03
C ASN A 110 -22.61 4.74 45.08
N ILE A 111 -23.76 4.26 44.60
CA ILE A 111 -23.81 3.24 43.55
C ILE A 111 -23.16 3.79 42.27
N ALA A 112 -23.43 5.04 41.89
CA ALA A 112 -22.77 5.68 40.75
C ALA A 112 -21.25 5.74 40.92
N LYS A 113 -20.74 6.15 42.09
CA LYS A 113 -19.29 6.18 42.39
C LYS A 113 -18.66 4.78 42.34
N ASP A 114 -19.33 3.76 42.84
CA ASP A 114 -18.87 2.37 42.73
C ASP A 114 -18.75 1.94 41.28
N LEU A 115 -19.75 2.23 40.43
CA LEU A 115 -19.72 1.90 39.01
C LEU A 115 -18.62 2.66 38.26
N ILE A 116 -18.35 3.92 38.63
CA ILE A 116 -17.21 4.69 38.10
C ILE A 116 -15.90 3.99 38.41
N ARG A 117 -15.72 3.53 39.66
CA ARG A 117 -14.53 2.79 40.08
C ARG A 117 -14.42 1.46 39.33
N TYR A 118 -15.51 0.72 39.16
CA TYR A 118 -15.52 -0.55 38.41
C TYR A 118 -15.07 -0.36 36.96
N ALA A 119 -15.58 0.67 36.29
CA ALA A 119 -15.17 1.01 34.93
C ALA A 119 -13.67 1.29 34.84
N LYS A 120 -13.12 2.07 35.78
CA LYS A 120 -11.69 2.35 35.85
C LYS A 120 -10.86 1.09 36.06
N GLU A 121 -11.21 0.28 37.06
CA GLU A 121 -10.48 -0.94 37.41
C GLU A 121 -10.50 -1.97 36.27
N ALA A 122 -11.57 -2.00 35.47
CA ALA A 122 -11.66 -2.84 34.29
C ALA A 122 -10.86 -2.32 33.08
N GLY A 123 -10.39 -1.07 33.10
CA GLY A 123 -9.63 -0.45 32.01
C GLY A 123 -10.48 0.23 30.94
N ALA A 124 -11.73 0.63 31.25
CA ALA A 124 -12.52 1.47 30.37
C ALA A 124 -11.90 2.87 30.23
N ASN A 125 -12.15 3.53 29.10
CA ASN A 125 -11.62 4.86 28.82
C ASN A 125 -12.51 5.97 29.40
N CYS A 126 -13.82 5.73 29.41
CA CYS A 126 -14.82 6.73 29.79
C CYS A 126 -16.00 6.07 30.51
N VAL A 127 -16.57 6.78 31.48
CA VAL A 127 -17.88 6.50 32.06
C VAL A 127 -18.91 7.43 31.46
N LYS A 128 -20.09 6.88 31.13
CA LYS A 128 -21.19 7.65 30.55
C LYS A 128 -22.46 7.56 31.40
N PHE A 129 -23.12 8.71 31.54
CA PHE A 129 -24.42 8.85 32.20
C PHE A 129 -25.51 9.33 31.21
N GLN A 130 -26.74 9.44 31.69
CA GLN A 130 -27.84 10.10 30.98
C GLN A 130 -28.28 11.33 31.78
N LYS A 131 -28.58 12.43 31.09
CA LYS A 131 -29.05 13.67 31.73
C LYS A 131 -30.30 14.17 31.02
N SER A 132 -31.34 14.44 31.80
CA SER A 132 -32.56 15.06 31.30
C SER A 132 -33.18 16.07 32.26
N SER A 133 -33.85 17.07 31.70
CA SER A 133 -34.86 17.88 32.37
C SER A 133 -36.24 17.32 32.05
N LEU A 134 -36.91 16.76 33.07
CA LEU A 134 -38.16 16.02 32.86
C LEU A 134 -39.27 16.86 32.21
N LYS A 135 -39.37 18.14 32.58
CA LYS A 135 -40.38 19.07 32.05
C LYS A 135 -40.13 19.48 30.59
N ASP A 136 -38.86 19.45 30.15
CA ASP A 136 -38.46 19.86 28.80
C ASP A 136 -38.48 18.66 27.85
N ARG A 137 -38.21 17.46 28.37
CA ARG A 137 -38.23 16.22 27.61
C ARG A 137 -39.62 15.60 27.47
N PHE A 138 -40.44 15.64 28.51
CA PHE A 138 -41.71 14.92 28.55
C PHE A 138 -42.90 15.87 28.65
N THR A 139 -43.98 15.52 27.96
CA THR A 139 -45.28 16.15 28.21
C THR A 139 -45.80 15.76 29.59
N LYS A 140 -46.65 16.61 30.17
CA LYS A 140 -47.30 16.32 31.44
C LYS A 140 -48.02 14.95 31.43
N ASN A 141 -48.75 14.64 30.37
CA ASN A 141 -49.46 13.37 30.24
C ASN A 141 -48.51 12.15 30.25
N ALA A 142 -47.31 12.28 29.66
CA ALA A 142 -46.31 11.22 29.70
C ALA A 142 -45.72 11.03 31.10
N LEU A 143 -45.53 12.12 31.86
CA LEU A 143 -45.07 12.05 33.25
C LEU A 143 -46.15 11.48 34.19
N ASP A 144 -47.42 11.82 33.97
CA ASP A 144 -48.55 11.34 34.77
C ASP A 144 -48.98 9.91 34.40
N ALA A 145 -48.44 9.34 33.32
CA ALA A 145 -48.78 8.00 32.86
C ALA A 145 -48.46 6.93 33.93
N PRO A 146 -49.37 5.96 34.18
CA PRO A 146 -49.10 4.87 35.10
C PRO A 146 -47.88 4.07 34.68
N TYR A 147 -46.99 3.80 35.64
CA TYR A 147 -45.80 2.98 35.42
C TYR A 147 -45.62 2.05 36.62
N ASP A 148 -46.36 0.95 36.60
CA ASP A 148 -46.41 -0.02 37.70
C ASP A 148 -45.95 -1.39 37.20
N ASN A 149 -44.63 -1.62 37.29
CA ASN A 149 -44.01 -2.89 36.96
C ASN A 149 -42.82 -3.15 37.91
N VAL A 150 -42.22 -4.34 37.82
CA VAL A 150 -41.14 -4.78 38.71
C VAL A 150 -39.94 -3.83 38.74
N ASN A 151 -39.71 -3.05 37.68
CA ASN A 151 -38.62 -2.09 37.54
C ASN A 151 -38.99 -0.66 37.94
N SER A 152 -40.25 -0.39 38.34
CA SER A 152 -40.71 0.98 38.60
C SER A 152 -40.29 1.52 39.96
N PHE A 153 -39.81 2.76 40.01
CA PHE A 153 -39.42 3.44 41.26
C PHE A 153 -40.50 4.39 41.79
N GLY A 154 -41.67 4.43 41.15
CA GLY A 154 -42.81 5.27 41.52
C GLY A 154 -44.11 4.74 40.93
N LYS A 155 -45.23 5.42 41.15
CA LYS A 155 -46.54 5.01 40.59
C LYS A 155 -46.72 5.49 39.16
N THR A 156 -46.09 6.62 38.83
CA THR A 156 -46.12 7.22 37.49
C THR A 156 -44.74 7.18 36.86
N TYR A 157 -44.69 7.32 35.54
CA TYR A 157 -43.43 7.39 34.82
C TYR A 157 -42.60 8.60 35.28
N GLY A 158 -43.25 9.73 35.59
CA GLY A 158 -42.60 10.92 36.14
C GLY A 158 -41.94 10.67 37.48
N GLU A 159 -42.62 10.00 38.43
CA GLU A 159 -42.03 9.63 39.72
C GLU A 159 -40.83 8.68 39.54
N HIS A 160 -40.94 7.71 38.65
CA HIS A 160 -39.85 6.79 38.31
C HIS A 160 -38.64 7.54 37.73
N ARG A 161 -38.85 8.46 36.77
CA ARG A 161 -37.76 9.25 36.17
C ARG A 161 -37.15 10.23 37.17
N ALA A 162 -37.98 10.87 38.01
CA ALA A 162 -37.50 11.79 39.04
C ALA A 162 -36.60 11.11 40.08
N ARG A 163 -36.90 9.87 40.47
CA ARG A 163 -36.03 9.09 41.36
C ARG A 163 -34.63 8.86 40.77
N LEU A 164 -34.56 8.70 39.45
CA LEU A 164 -33.34 8.32 38.72
C LEU A 164 -32.54 9.51 38.21
N GLU A 165 -33.09 10.73 38.23
CA GLU A 165 -32.43 11.91 37.69
C GLU A 165 -31.62 12.60 38.80
N PHE A 166 -30.31 12.67 38.62
CA PHE A 166 -29.45 13.44 39.53
C PHE A 166 -29.62 14.95 39.33
N SER A 167 -29.51 15.68 40.43
CA SER A 167 -29.38 17.14 40.41
C SER A 167 -28.07 17.59 39.73
N GLU A 168 -27.99 18.86 39.36
CA GLU A 168 -26.75 19.43 38.80
C GLU A 168 -25.56 19.29 39.77
N ASP A 169 -25.75 19.54 41.06
CA ASP A 169 -24.69 19.45 42.07
C ASP A 169 -24.16 18.02 42.20
N GLU A 170 -25.06 17.03 42.22
CA GLU A 170 -24.68 15.62 42.22
C GLU A 170 -23.96 15.22 40.94
N PHE A 171 -24.39 15.72 39.78
CA PHE A 171 -23.73 15.44 38.50
C PHE A 171 -22.31 16.03 38.45
N ARG A 172 -22.12 17.25 38.97
CA ARG A 172 -20.79 17.87 39.13
C ARG A 172 -19.93 17.13 40.15
N GLU A 173 -20.53 16.60 41.22
CA GLU A 173 -19.82 15.75 42.17
C GLU A 173 -19.33 14.45 41.52
N LEU A 174 -20.16 13.80 40.70
CA LEU A 174 -19.78 12.60 39.97
C LEU A 174 -18.67 12.87 38.94
N GLN A 175 -18.73 14.00 38.25
CA GLN A 175 -17.64 14.43 37.36
C GLN A 175 -16.32 14.58 38.12
N ARG A 176 -16.32 15.34 39.23
CA ARG A 176 -15.11 15.49 40.07
C ARG A 176 -14.61 14.14 40.57
N TYR A 177 -15.50 13.26 41.01
CA TYR A 177 -15.11 11.93 41.45
C TYR A 177 -14.44 11.12 40.32
N ALA A 178 -15.02 11.12 39.12
CA ALA A 178 -14.46 10.42 37.96
C ALA A 178 -13.07 10.96 37.57
N GLU A 179 -12.93 12.28 37.48
CA GLU A 179 -11.71 12.93 36.97
C GLU A 179 -10.61 13.04 38.04
N GLU A 180 -10.96 13.40 39.27
CA GLU A 180 -9.99 13.68 40.34
C GLU A 180 -9.63 12.43 41.14
N VAL A 181 -10.60 11.54 41.40
CA VAL A 181 -10.41 10.36 42.25
C VAL A 181 -10.15 9.12 41.41
N ALA A 182 -11.09 8.75 40.54
CA ALA A 182 -11.00 7.51 39.76
C ALA A 182 -10.06 7.62 38.54
N LYS A 183 -9.72 8.83 38.09
CA LYS A 183 -8.87 9.06 36.91
C LYS A 183 -9.43 8.42 35.63
N ILE A 184 -10.71 8.64 35.36
CA ILE A 184 -11.41 8.21 34.14
C ILE A 184 -12.21 9.37 33.54
N MET A 185 -12.35 9.41 32.21
CA MET A 185 -13.14 10.46 31.56
C MET A 185 -14.62 10.34 31.92
N PHE A 186 -15.27 11.48 32.11
CA PHE A 186 -16.70 11.57 32.39
C PHE A 186 -17.44 12.21 31.22
N THR A 187 -18.59 11.64 30.84
CA THR A 187 -19.51 12.26 29.88
C THR A 187 -20.95 11.84 30.15
N ALA A 188 -21.89 12.39 29.39
CA ALA A 188 -23.28 11.97 29.40
C ALA A 188 -23.97 12.13 28.03
N SER A 189 -25.15 11.52 27.94
CA SER A 189 -26.13 11.78 26.89
C SER A 189 -27.17 12.80 27.36
N PRO A 190 -27.17 14.03 26.81
CA PRO A 190 -28.24 14.99 27.05
C PRO A 190 -29.46 14.63 26.18
N MET A 191 -30.66 14.75 26.74
CA MET A 191 -31.93 14.42 26.05
C MET A 191 -32.85 15.63 25.85
N ASP A 192 -32.33 16.83 26.12
CA ASP A 192 -33.00 18.13 26.01
C ASP A 192 -31.96 19.27 26.06
N ILE A 193 -32.36 20.47 25.63
CA ILE A 193 -31.48 21.66 25.54
C ILE A 193 -30.86 22.05 26.90
N PRO A 194 -31.60 22.14 28.02
CA PRO A 194 -30.99 22.46 29.32
C PRO A 194 -29.90 21.47 29.73
N SER A 195 -30.08 20.19 29.40
CA SER A 195 -29.07 19.16 29.65
C SER A 195 -27.84 19.35 28.76
N VAL A 196 -27.98 19.78 27.51
CA VAL A 196 -26.84 20.15 26.65
C VAL A 196 -26.05 21.29 27.29
N ASP A 197 -26.74 22.37 27.68
CA ASP A 197 -26.10 23.57 28.24
C ASP A 197 -25.34 23.25 29.54
N LEU A 198 -25.90 22.36 30.38
CA LEU A 198 -25.20 21.84 31.56
C LEU A 198 -23.90 21.13 31.17
N LEU A 199 -23.93 20.20 30.21
CA LEU A 199 -22.75 19.44 29.80
C LEU A 199 -21.68 20.33 29.15
N VAL A 200 -22.08 21.35 28.40
CA VAL A 200 -21.18 22.38 27.87
C VAL A 200 -20.52 23.13 29.03
N GLY A 201 -21.28 23.55 30.04
CA GLY A 201 -20.77 24.20 31.24
C GLY A 201 -19.86 23.30 32.09
N MET A 202 -20.05 21.99 32.03
CA MET A 202 -19.18 20.97 32.65
C MET A 202 -17.94 20.65 31.81
N LYS A 203 -17.84 21.14 30.57
CA LYS A 203 -16.70 20.92 29.66
C LYS A 203 -16.42 19.44 29.41
N VAL A 204 -17.46 18.65 29.19
CA VAL A 204 -17.30 17.23 28.85
C VAL A 204 -16.47 17.05 27.56
N PRO A 205 -15.69 15.96 27.45
CA PRO A 205 -14.76 15.75 26.33
C PRO A 205 -15.48 15.49 24.99
N PHE A 206 -16.70 14.97 25.04
CA PHE A 206 -17.60 14.76 23.90
C PHE A 206 -19.05 14.68 24.39
N ILE A 207 -20.00 14.85 23.48
CA ILE A 207 -21.44 14.64 23.73
C ILE A 207 -21.89 13.35 23.04
N LYS A 208 -22.59 12.49 23.77
CA LYS A 208 -23.21 11.28 23.23
C LYS A 208 -24.68 11.54 22.87
N ILE A 209 -25.04 11.45 21.61
CA ILE A 209 -26.45 11.49 21.19
C ILE A 209 -27.02 10.07 21.20
N GLY A 210 -28.07 9.85 22.01
CA GLY A 210 -28.75 8.56 22.12
C GLY A 210 -29.65 8.28 20.91
N SER A 211 -29.94 6.99 20.65
CA SER A 211 -30.77 6.58 19.51
C SER A 211 -32.19 7.13 19.51
N GLY A 212 -32.74 7.49 20.68
CA GLY A 212 -34.04 8.14 20.77
C GLY A 212 -34.06 9.57 20.23
N ASP A 213 -32.89 10.20 20.05
CA ASP A 213 -32.73 11.59 19.63
C ASP A 213 -32.07 11.71 18.25
N THR A 214 -31.83 10.61 17.53
CA THR A 214 -31.19 10.61 16.20
C THR A 214 -32.00 11.39 15.16
N ASN A 215 -33.32 11.49 15.32
CA ASN A 215 -34.20 12.30 14.46
C ASN A 215 -34.57 13.67 15.09
N ASN A 216 -34.03 14.00 16.26
CA ASN A 216 -34.29 15.25 16.97
C ASN A 216 -33.35 16.34 16.42
N TYR A 217 -33.60 16.74 15.18
CA TYR A 217 -32.70 17.61 14.42
C TYR A 217 -32.42 18.97 15.09
N GLY A 218 -33.40 19.55 15.80
CA GLY A 218 -33.19 20.78 16.55
C GLY A 218 -32.21 20.62 17.72
N LEU A 219 -32.28 19.49 18.45
CA LEU A 219 -31.32 19.16 19.50
C LEU A 219 -29.93 18.89 18.92
N ILE A 220 -29.87 18.13 17.81
CA ILE A 220 -28.61 17.81 17.11
C ILE A 220 -27.92 19.09 16.63
N GLU A 221 -28.67 20.03 16.05
CA GLU A 221 -28.14 21.32 15.59
C GLU A 221 -27.61 22.16 16.76
N HIS A 222 -28.35 22.22 17.88
CA HIS A 222 -27.88 22.90 19.10
C HIS A 222 -26.57 22.30 19.63
N ILE A 223 -26.46 20.96 19.64
CA ILE A 223 -25.22 20.25 20.03
C ILE A 223 -24.07 20.59 19.07
N ALA A 224 -24.32 20.55 17.75
CA ALA A 224 -23.30 20.80 16.74
C ALA A 224 -22.69 22.21 16.82
N GLN A 225 -23.50 23.22 17.16
CA GLN A 225 -23.03 24.60 17.35
C GLN A 225 -22.00 24.75 18.47
N THR A 226 -21.97 23.83 19.44
CA THR A 226 -21.00 23.87 20.55
C THR A 226 -19.57 23.55 20.12
N SER A 227 -19.38 22.94 18.95
CA SER A 227 -18.09 22.40 18.47
C SER A 227 -17.45 21.35 19.37
N ILE A 228 -18.21 20.80 20.33
CA ILE A 228 -17.80 19.66 21.14
C ILE A 228 -17.95 18.38 20.28
N PRO A 229 -16.98 17.45 20.30
CA PRO A 229 -17.07 16.24 19.51
C PRO A 229 -18.34 15.42 19.80
N VAL A 230 -18.92 14.78 18.78
CA VAL A 230 -20.19 14.07 18.88
C VAL A 230 -20.03 12.58 18.61
N ILE A 231 -20.61 11.75 19.49
CA ILE A 231 -20.78 10.31 19.26
C ILE A 231 -22.28 10.01 19.10
N LEU A 232 -22.73 9.73 17.88
CA LEU A 232 -24.13 9.53 17.53
C LEU A 232 -24.47 8.04 17.44
N SER A 233 -25.42 7.55 18.25
CA SER A 233 -25.97 6.19 18.10
C SER A 233 -27.10 6.18 17.08
N THR A 234 -27.32 5.04 16.44
CA THR A 234 -28.15 4.95 15.23
C THR A 234 -29.28 3.91 15.29
N GLY A 235 -29.53 3.33 16.47
CA GLY A 235 -30.71 2.48 16.69
C GLY A 235 -32.03 3.20 16.36
N MET A 236 -33.05 2.42 15.99
CA MET A 236 -34.38 2.92 15.59
C MET A 236 -34.37 3.91 14.41
N SER A 237 -33.28 3.97 13.63
CA SER A 237 -33.13 4.93 12.54
C SER A 237 -32.79 4.25 11.22
N GLU A 238 -33.39 4.74 10.13
CA GLU A 238 -32.99 4.38 8.78
C GLU A 238 -31.76 5.18 8.35
N ILE A 239 -31.04 4.68 7.34
CA ILE A 239 -29.83 5.34 6.82
C ILE A 239 -30.08 6.80 6.38
N ARG A 240 -31.27 7.12 5.88
CA ARG A 240 -31.64 8.50 5.49
C ARG A 240 -31.68 9.45 6.68
N THR A 241 -32.25 9.00 7.80
CA THR A 241 -32.29 9.77 9.05
C THR A 241 -30.88 9.98 9.60
N ILE A 242 -30.05 8.93 9.55
CA ILE A 242 -28.67 8.98 10.02
C ILE A 242 -27.84 9.97 9.19
N LYS A 243 -27.97 9.93 7.85
CA LYS A 243 -27.30 10.88 6.94
C LYS A 243 -27.73 12.31 7.22
N HIS A 244 -29.02 12.57 7.40
CA HIS A 244 -29.49 13.92 7.71
C HIS A 244 -28.95 14.41 9.06
N ALA A 245 -28.97 13.58 10.11
CA ALA A 245 -28.37 13.92 11.40
C ALA A 245 -26.87 14.21 11.28
N TYR A 246 -26.15 13.39 10.51
CA TYR A 246 -24.73 13.58 10.21
C TYR A 246 -24.48 14.92 9.49
N ASP A 247 -25.23 15.23 8.44
CA ASP A 247 -25.10 16.45 7.65
C ASP A 247 -25.36 17.70 8.49
N ILE A 248 -26.29 17.66 9.45
CA ILE A 248 -26.53 18.76 10.37
C ILE A 248 -25.28 19.05 11.20
N ILE A 249 -24.62 18.01 11.72
CA ILE A 249 -23.41 18.19 12.54
C ILE A 249 -22.23 18.63 11.66
N ALA A 250 -22.07 18.02 10.48
CA ALA A 250 -20.98 18.29 9.55
C ALA A 250 -20.97 19.73 9.01
N LYS A 251 -22.11 20.43 9.01
CA LYS A 251 -22.17 21.89 8.73
C LYS A 251 -21.30 22.72 9.68
N TYR A 252 -21.10 22.24 10.91
CA TYR A 252 -20.34 22.95 11.95
C TYR A 252 -18.95 22.36 12.13
N HIS A 253 -18.81 21.02 12.14
CA HIS A 253 -17.53 20.35 12.27
C HIS A 253 -17.57 18.85 11.92
N ASN A 254 -16.42 18.29 11.58
CA ASN A 254 -16.27 16.87 11.23
C ASN A 254 -15.88 15.96 12.41
N ASN A 255 -15.90 16.46 13.66
CA ASN A 255 -15.61 15.66 14.85
C ASN A 255 -16.79 14.76 15.25
N ILE A 256 -17.11 13.80 14.39
CA ILE A 256 -18.30 12.94 14.50
C ILE A 256 -17.86 11.48 14.51
N ALA A 257 -18.44 10.68 15.40
CA ALA A 257 -18.37 9.23 15.34
C ALA A 257 -19.78 8.63 15.34
N LEU A 258 -19.95 7.51 14.65
CA LEU A 258 -21.24 6.83 14.48
C LEU A 258 -21.19 5.46 15.13
N LEU A 259 -22.16 5.15 15.98
CA LEU A 259 -22.30 3.82 16.58
C LEU A 259 -23.46 3.07 15.94
N HIS A 260 -23.15 1.92 15.35
CA HIS A 260 -24.17 0.91 15.08
C HIS A 260 -24.79 0.45 16.40
N CYS A 261 -26.11 0.31 16.43
CA CYS A 261 -26.87 0.03 17.64
C CYS A 261 -28.22 -0.60 17.31
N VAL A 262 -28.67 -1.53 18.16
CA VAL A 262 -30.04 -2.03 18.16
C VAL A 262 -30.66 -1.71 19.52
N SER A 263 -31.75 -0.93 19.53
CA SER A 263 -32.41 -0.49 20.77
C SER A 263 -33.39 -1.54 21.30
N SER A 264 -32.85 -2.69 21.71
CA SER A 264 -33.57 -3.77 22.41
C SER A 264 -32.75 -4.22 23.61
N TYR A 265 -33.38 -4.37 24.77
CA TYR A 265 -32.71 -4.55 26.06
C TYR A 265 -33.26 -5.82 26.77
N PRO A 266 -32.66 -7.01 26.56
CA PRO A 266 -31.49 -7.29 25.75
C PRO A 266 -31.79 -7.44 24.23
N THR A 267 -30.77 -7.26 23.40
CA THR A 267 -30.81 -7.59 21.97
C THR A 267 -30.45 -9.06 21.78
N MET A 268 -31.21 -9.78 20.95
CA MET A 268 -30.87 -11.17 20.61
C MET A 268 -29.76 -11.20 19.55
N PRO A 269 -28.82 -12.17 19.57
CA PRO A 269 -27.71 -12.21 18.62
C PRO A 269 -28.11 -12.16 17.14
N LYS A 270 -29.24 -12.79 16.78
CA LYS A 270 -29.79 -12.79 15.41
C LYS A 270 -30.19 -11.39 14.90
N ASP A 271 -30.48 -10.46 15.83
CA ASP A 271 -30.99 -9.13 15.51
C ASP A 271 -29.88 -8.06 15.53
N VAL A 272 -28.67 -8.41 16.01
CA VAL A 272 -27.54 -7.47 16.15
C VAL A 272 -27.12 -6.85 14.83
N ASN A 273 -26.99 -7.65 13.77
CA ASN A 273 -26.60 -7.21 12.43
C ASN A 273 -25.25 -6.43 12.34
N LEU A 274 -24.13 -7.02 12.77
CA LEU A 274 -22.81 -6.37 12.76
C LEU A 274 -22.31 -5.91 11.38
N ARG A 275 -22.88 -6.40 10.27
CA ARG A 275 -22.51 -5.96 8.91
C ARG A 275 -22.89 -4.50 8.63
N VAL A 276 -23.76 -3.90 9.44
CA VAL A 276 -24.03 -2.45 9.38
C VAL A 276 -22.77 -1.63 9.67
N ILE A 277 -21.80 -2.16 10.43
CA ILE A 277 -20.51 -1.50 10.64
C ILE A 277 -19.77 -1.32 9.31
N ASP A 278 -19.82 -2.32 8.42
CA ASP A 278 -19.18 -2.22 7.10
C ASP A 278 -19.86 -1.14 6.24
N LEU A 279 -21.20 -1.13 6.24
CA LEU A 279 -21.99 -0.10 5.57
C LEU A 279 -21.64 1.30 6.08
N PHE A 280 -21.55 1.49 7.39
CA PHE A 280 -21.20 2.80 7.94
C PHE A 280 -19.78 3.21 7.59
N ARG A 281 -18.83 2.27 7.55
CA ARG A 281 -17.46 2.57 7.11
C ARG A 281 -17.39 2.99 5.64
N SER A 282 -18.25 2.45 4.78
CA SER A 282 -18.33 2.87 3.37
C SER A 282 -19.09 4.19 3.19
N GLU A 283 -20.17 4.40 3.95
CA GLU A 283 -21.05 5.59 3.81
C GLU A 283 -20.47 6.83 4.50
N PHE A 284 -19.64 6.65 5.54
CA PHE A 284 -19.06 7.73 6.33
C PHE A 284 -17.55 7.51 6.53
N PRO A 285 -16.75 7.50 5.45
CA PRO A 285 -15.32 7.18 5.49
C PRO A 285 -14.50 8.17 6.34
N GLU A 286 -15.01 9.39 6.53
CA GLU A 286 -14.38 10.46 7.32
C GLU A 286 -14.67 10.37 8.83
N SER A 287 -15.41 9.36 9.29
CA SER A 287 -15.83 9.24 10.70
C SER A 287 -15.44 7.90 11.32
N PRO A 288 -14.93 7.88 12.57
CA PRO A 288 -14.78 6.64 13.31
C PRO A 288 -16.13 5.96 13.49
N ILE A 289 -16.18 4.67 13.13
CA ILE A 289 -17.36 3.83 13.30
C ILE A 289 -17.18 2.97 14.54
N GLY A 290 -18.22 2.86 15.36
CA GLY A 290 -18.22 2.03 16.55
C GLY A 290 -19.51 1.22 16.71
N TYR A 291 -19.67 0.64 17.90
CA TYR A 291 -20.79 -0.21 18.25
C TYR A 291 -21.28 0.07 19.68
N SER A 292 -22.58 0.32 19.82
CA SER A 292 -23.27 0.46 21.11
C SER A 292 -24.14 -0.77 21.32
N SER A 293 -23.88 -1.45 22.43
CA SER A 293 -24.21 -2.86 22.64
C SER A 293 -25.26 -3.05 23.73
N HIS A 294 -26.26 -3.89 23.45
CA HIS A 294 -27.38 -4.20 24.35
C HIS A 294 -27.71 -5.69 24.42
N GLU A 295 -26.91 -6.55 23.80
CA GLU A 295 -26.99 -8.01 23.96
C GLU A 295 -26.33 -8.46 25.27
N LYS A 296 -26.58 -9.71 25.68
CA LYS A 296 -25.94 -10.30 26.87
C LYS A 296 -24.49 -10.71 26.59
N GLY A 297 -23.63 -10.56 27.59
CA GLY A 297 -22.19 -10.85 27.47
C GLY A 297 -21.49 -9.87 26.52
N TYR A 298 -20.27 -10.20 26.10
CA TYR A 298 -19.39 -9.24 25.41
C TYR A 298 -18.73 -9.77 24.11
N HIS A 299 -19.04 -11.00 23.70
CA HIS A 299 -18.46 -11.63 22.51
C HIS A 299 -18.76 -10.85 21.21
N VAL A 300 -19.94 -10.23 21.13
CA VAL A 300 -20.34 -9.40 19.98
C VAL A 300 -19.53 -8.09 19.94
N CYS A 301 -19.19 -7.48 21.08
CA CYS A 301 -18.29 -6.33 21.13
C CYS A 301 -16.91 -6.67 20.52
N ILE A 302 -16.36 -7.84 20.86
CA ILE A 302 -15.08 -8.32 20.30
C ILE A 302 -15.20 -8.49 18.78
N ALA A 303 -16.28 -9.12 18.31
CA ALA A 303 -16.54 -9.28 16.88
C ALA A 303 -16.72 -7.94 16.16
N ALA A 304 -17.34 -6.93 16.80
CA ALA A 304 -17.45 -5.59 16.25
C ALA A 304 -16.07 -4.93 16.06
N VAL A 305 -15.17 -5.06 17.04
CA VAL A 305 -13.77 -4.58 16.92
C VAL A 305 -13.04 -5.29 15.78
N ALA A 306 -13.20 -6.60 15.65
CA ALA A 306 -12.62 -7.36 14.52
C ALA A 306 -13.14 -6.91 13.15
N ARG A 307 -14.33 -6.28 13.09
CA ARG A 307 -14.89 -5.65 11.87
C ARG A 307 -14.47 -4.19 11.68
N GLY A 308 -13.65 -3.64 12.58
CA GLY A 308 -13.13 -2.29 12.52
C GLY A 308 -13.85 -1.26 13.38
N ALA A 309 -14.68 -1.68 14.35
CA ALA A 309 -15.26 -0.75 15.32
C ALA A 309 -14.15 -0.11 16.19
N LYS A 310 -14.11 1.23 16.22
CA LYS A 310 -13.16 2.06 16.98
C LYS A 310 -13.70 2.55 18.32
N ILE A 311 -14.99 2.31 18.60
CA ILE A 311 -15.64 2.64 19.86
C ILE A 311 -16.53 1.46 20.24
N ILE A 312 -16.46 1.03 21.51
CA ILE A 312 -17.41 0.10 22.11
C ILE A 312 -18.11 0.82 23.27
N GLU A 313 -19.43 0.89 23.22
CA GLU A 313 -20.26 1.33 24.32
C GLU A 313 -21.03 0.14 24.89
N LYS A 314 -20.91 -0.09 26.20
CA LYS A 314 -21.55 -1.22 26.88
C LYS A 314 -22.05 -0.81 28.26
N HIS A 315 -23.29 -1.17 28.60
CA HIS A 315 -23.82 -0.91 29.93
C HIS A 315 -23.08 -1.70 31.01
N ILE A 316 -22.96 -1.13 32.21
CA ILE A 316 -22.30 -1.75 33.36
C ILE A 316 -23.19 -1.77 34.59
N THR A 317 -23.01 -2.77 35.46
CA THR A 317 -23.83 -2.96 36.65
C THR A 317 -23.07 -3.54 37.83
N LYS A 318 -23.64 -3.44 39.04
CA LYS A 318 -23.15 -4.15 40.23
C LYS A 318 -23.71 -5.57 40.32
N ASP A 319 -24.92 -5.79 39.81
CA ASP A 319 -25.61 -7.07 39.81
C ASP A 319 -26.72 -7.05 38.75
N HIS A 320 -26.77 -8.06 37.88
CA HIS A 320 -27.80 -8.20 36.85
C HIS A 320 -29.24 -8.31 37.38
N LYS A 321 -29.41 -8.68 38.66
CA LYS A 321 -30.72 -8.87 39.31
C LYS A 321 -31.25 -7.59 39.96
N MET A 322 -30.44 -6.52 39.99
CA MET A 322 -30.90 -5.24 40.51
C MET A 322 -32.07 -4.69 39.67
N LYS A 323 -32.93 -3.95 40.35
CA LYS A 323 -34.13 -3.35 39.77
C LYS A 323 -33.79 -2.32 38.68
N GLY A 324 -34.36 -2.48 37.49
CA GLY A 324 -34.15 -1.57 36.36
C GLY A 324 -34.04 -2.35 35.04
N THR A 325 -34.35 -1.68 33.93
CA THR A 325 -34.47 -2.34 32.61
C THR A 325 -33.14 -2.76 32.02
N ASP A 326 -32.06 -2.07 32.36
CA ASP A 326 -30.78 -2.20 31.65
C ASP A 326 -29.82 -3.19 32.34
N HIS A 327 -30.09 -3.57 33.59
CA HIS A 327 -29.26 -4.48 34.38
C HIS A 327 -29.04 -5.84 33.68
N ALA A 328 -30.07 -6.36 33.00
CA ALA A 328 -30.04 -7.68 32.38
C ALA A 328 -29.10 -7.81 31.17
N CYS A 329 -28.75 -6.70 30.50
CA CYS A 329 -27.79 -6.66 29.40
C CYS A 329 -26.46 -5.98 29.77
N SER A 330 -26.37 -5.40 30.96
CA SER A 330 -25.17 -4.77 31.49
C SER A 330 -24.10 -5.79 31.86
N LEU A 331 -22.84 -5.37 31.96
CA LEU A 331 -21.73 -6.19 32.44
C LEU A 331 -21.39 -5.88 33.90
N GLU A 332 -21.15 -6.92 34.69
CA GLU A 332 -20.48 -6.77 35.98
C GLU A 332 -18.98 -6.51 35.80
N GLN A 333 -18.29 -6.05 36.86
CA GLN A 333 -16.88 -5.68 36.78
C GLN A 333 -15.97 -6.77 36.17
N PRO A 334 -16.03 -8.05 36.60
CA PRO A 334 -15.15 -9.08 36.03
C PRO A 334 -15.40 -9.33 34.54
N GLU A 335 -16.66 -9.21 34.09
CA GLU A 335 -17.03 -9.35 32.68
C GLU A 335 -16.53 -8.17 31.84
N LEU A 336 -16.60 -6.95 32.39
CA LEU A 336 -16.04 -5.76 31.74
C LEU A 336 -14.52 -5.88 31.60
N THR A 337 -13.82 -6.33 32.65
CA THR A 337 -12.37 -6.59 32.60
C THR A 337 -12.04 -7.63 31.53
N ALA A 338 -12.82 -8.71 31.46
CA ALA A 338 -12.64 -9.74 30.44
C ALA A 338 -12.88 -9.19 29.02
N MET A 339 -13.90 -8.37 28.82
CA MET A 339 -14.17 -7.70 27.55
C MET A 339 -13.00 -6.81 27.12
N VAL A 340 -12.53 -5.93 28.01
CA VAL A 340 -11.42 -5.01 27.71
C VAL A 340 -10.17 -5.79 27.34
N LYS A 341 -9.82 -6.82 28.13
CA LYS A 341 -8.67 -7.70 27.84
C LYS A 341 -8.79 -8.35 26.47
N SER A 342 -9.92 -8.97 26.15
CA SER A 342 -10.13 -9.65 24.87
C SER A 342 -10.15 -8.70 23.68
N ILE A 343 -10.66 -7.47 23.83
CA ILE A 343 -10.57 -6.43 22.80
C ILE A 343 -9.09 -6.13 22.50
N ARG A 344 -8.26 -5.91 23.52
CA ARG A 344 -6.83 -5.62 23.34
C ARG A 344 -6.07 -6.78 22.69
N GLU A 345 -6.39 -8.03 23.06
CA GLU A 345 -5.81 -9.22 22.43
C GLU A 345 -6.19 -9.32 20.94
N VAL A 346 -7.45 -9.03 20.58
CA VAL A 346 -7.89 -9.04 19.19
C VAL A 346 -7.25 -7.93 18.38
N GLU A 347 -7.10 -6.72 18.93
CA GLU A 347 -6.42 -5.62 18.24
C GLU A 347 -4.97 -5.97 17.90
N LEU A 348 -4.25 -6.61 18.82
CA LEU A 348 -2.91 -7.14 18.56
C LEU A 348 -2.92 -8.24 17.50
N SER A 349 -3.98 -9.05 17.46
CA SER A 349 -4.10 -10.20 16.55
C SER A 349 -4.50 -9.82 15.12
N LEU A 350 -5.06 -8.62 14.89
CA LEU A 350 -5.48 -8.18 13.55
C LEU A 350 -4.29 -8.00 12.59
N GLY A 351 -3.15 -7.54 13.09
CA GLY A 351 -1.90 -7.43 12.32
C GLY A 351 -2.00 -6.56 11.06
N GLU A 352 -1.11 -6.82 10.11
CA GLU A 352 -1.08 -6.16 8.80
C GLU A 352 -1.78 -7.02 7.74
N PRO A 353 -2.41 -6.42 6.71
CA PRO A 353 -3.02 -7.14 5.60
C PRO A 353 -1.96 -7.68 4.61
N ARG A 354 -0.84 -8.22 5.10
CA ARG A 354 0.28 -8.75 4.31
C ARG A 354 0.59 -10.18 4.70
N LYS A 355 0.52 -11.12 3.75
CA LYS A 355 0.92 -12.50 3.99
C LYS A 355 2.42 -12.65 3.76
N LYS A 356 3.18 -12.81 4.84
CA LYS A 356 4.61 -13.14 4.82
C LYS A 356 4.87 -14.39 5.67
N ILE A 357 6.05 -14.97 5.48
CA ILE A 357 6.61 -15.93 6.44
C ILE A 357 7.00 -15.13 7.68
N LEU A 358 6.47 -15.52 8.83
CA LEU A 358 6.81 -14.90 10.10
C LEU A 358 8.08 -15.53 10.67
N SER A 359 8.85 -14.77 11.44
CA SER A 359 10.06 -15.29 12.10
C SER A 359 9.76 -16.50 13.01
N CYS A 360 8.57 -16.54 13.63
CA CYS A 360 8.11 -17.70 14.41
C CYS A 360 7.81 -18.94 13.57
N GLU A 361 7.63 -18.80 12.25
CA GLU A 361 7.40 -19.90 11.32
C GLU A 361 8.72 -20.51 10.81
N GLU A 362 9.86 -19.81 10.90
CA GLU A 362 11.15 -20.27 10.36
C GLU A 362 11.57 -21.68 10.82
N PRO A 363 11.43 -22.07 12.10
CA PRO A 363 11.78 -23.44 12.52
C PRO A 363 10.88 -24.49 11.87
N CYS A 364 9.59 -24.17 11.67
CA CYS A 364 8.66 -25.05 10.97
C CYS A 364 8.97 -25.10 9.47
N LEU A 365 9.28 -23.97 8.85
CA LEU A 365 9.71 -23.89 7.46
C LEU A 365 11.00 -24.71 7.23
N ASN A 366 12.01 -24.58 8.09
CA ASN A 366 13.25 -25.36 8.02
C ASN A 366 13.03 -26.87 8.26
N LYS A 367 11.89 -27.26 8.86
CA LYS A 367 11.53 -28.67 9.13
C LYS A 367 10.65 -29.30 8.06
N LEU A 368 9.71 -28.53 7.52
CA LEU A 368 8.64 -29.02 6.64
C LEU A 368 8.70 -28.42 5.24
N GLY A 369 9.47 -27.35 5.06
CA GLY A 369 9.76 -26.73 3.79
C GLY A 369 10.37 -27.74 2.83
N LYS A 370 9.96 -27.62 1.57
CA LYS A 370 10.38 -28.53 0.52
C LYS A 370 11.35 -27.83 -0.41
N SER A 371 12.12 -28.63 -1.10
CA SER A 371 13.06 -28.20 -2.12
C SER A 371 12.98 -29.10 -3.33
N ILE A 372 13.42 -28.58 -4.47
CA ILE A 372 13.64 -29.36 -5.67
C ILE A 372 14.88 -30.21 -5.43
N CYS A 373 14.72 -31.53 -5.49
CA CYS A 373 15.78 -32.51 -5.28
C CYS A 373 15.93 -33.36 -6.53
N THR A 374 17.12 -33.86 -6.79
CA THR A 374 17.38 -34.78 -7.90
C THR A 374 16.77 -36.17 -7.62
N THR A 375 16.22 -36.83 -8.63
CA THR A 375 15.75 -38.24 -8.53
C THR A 375 16.87 -39.25 -8.73
N ARG A 376 17.95 -38.82 -9.40
CA ARG A 376 19.12 -39.59 -9.79
C ARG A 376 20.32 -38.67 -9.91
N LYS A 377 21.52 -39.22 -10.11
CA LYS A 377 22.70 -38.43 -10.47
C LYS A 377 22.47 -37.66 -11.78
N VAL A 378 22.72 -36.35 -11.76
CA VAL A 378 22.65 -35.47 -12.93
C VAL A 378 24.05 -34.87 -13.18
N PRO A 379 24.76 -35.25 -14.26
CA PRO A 379 26.10 -34.75 -14.55
C PRO A 379 26.14 -33.25 -14.87
N ALA A 380 27.27 -32.61 -14.57
CA ALA A 380 27.56 -31.26 -15.05
C ALA A 380 27.44 -31.20 -16.58
N GLY A 381 26.82 -30.12 -17.07
CA GLY A 381 26.53 -29.93 -18.50
C GLY A 381 25.29 -30.64 -19.02
N ALA A 382 24.60 -31.46 -18.21
CA ALA A 382 23.33 -32.07 -18.61
C ALA A 382 22.17 -31.08 -18.47
N VAL A 383 21.24 -31.12 -19.43
CA VAL A 383 19.95 -30.40 -19.35
C VAL A 383 19.03 -31.12 -18.37
N ILE A 384 18.50 -30.40 -17.37
CA ILE A 384 17.61 -30.93 -16.34
C ILE A 384 16.25 -31.24 -16.96
N ARG A 385 15.84 -32.51 -16.89
CA ARG A 385 14.52 -32.96 -17.37
C ARG A 385 13.52 -33.03 -16.23
N PRO A 386 12.21 -32.99 -16.51
CA PRO A 386 11.17 -33.20 -15.48
C PRO A 386 11.36 -34.49 -14.67
N THR A 387 11.88 -35.55 -15.31
CA THR A 387 12.15 -36.84 -14.66
C THR A 387 13.37 -36.83 -13.73
N ASP A 388 14.24 -35.83 -13.86
CA ASP A 388 15.50 -35.75 -13.11
C ASP A 388 15.32 -35.08 -11.75
N VAL A 389 14.16 -34.49 -11.48
CA VAL A 389 13.87 -33.75 -10.25
C VAL A 389 12.54 -34.16 -9.62
N VAL A 390 12.45 -33.95 -8.31
CA VAL A 390 11.28 -34.26 -7.48
C VAL A 390 11.26 -33.30 -6.31
N VAL A 391 10.08 -33.04 -5.76
CA VAL A 391 9.94 -32.15 -4.60
C VAL A 391 9.96 -32.97 -3.32
N LYS A 392 10.92 -32.70 -2.44
CA LYS A 392 11.08 -33.38 -1.14
C LYS A 392 11.35 -32.38 -0.03
N VAL A 393 11.10 -32.78 1.21
CA VAL A 393 11.67 -32.07 2.37
C VAL A 393 13.17 -32.37 2.37
N SER A 394 14.00 -31.34 2.41
CA SER A 394 15.46 -31.50 2.37
C SER A 394 16.15 -30.73 3.48
N ARG A 395 17.31 -31.22 3.90
CA ARG A 395 18.22 -30.53 4.81
C ARG A 395 19.66 -30.70 4.29
N PRO A 396 20.35 -29.62 3.89
CA PRO A 396 19.87 -28.22 3.87
C PRO A 396 18.69 -28.00 2.92
N MET A 397 17.96 -26.89 3.09
CA MET A 397 16.98 -26.47 2.09
C MET A 397 17.71 -26.09 0.80
N GLY A 398 17.23 -26.62 -0.31
CA GLY A 398 17.58 -26.18 -1.65
C GLY A 398 16.55 -25.21 -2.23
N ILE A 399 16.58 -25.08 -3.54
CA ILE A 399 15.70 -24.23 -4.35
C ILE A 399 14.24 -24.57 -4.06
N ARG A 400 13.42 -23.52 -3.90
CA ARG A 400 12.01 -23.65 -3.57
C ARG A 400 11.23 -24.30 -4.72
N PRO A 401 10.18 -25.12 -4.44
CA PRO A 401 9.46 -25.85 -5.47
C PRO A 401 8.75 -24.96 -6.49
N GLN A 402 8.39 -23.73 -6.11
CA GLN A 402 7.77 -22.76 -7.01
C GLN A 402 8.70 -22.37 -8.17
N GLU A 403 10.02 -22.52 -8.00
CA GLU A 403 11.01 -22.20 -9.02
C GLU A 403 11.20 -23.34 -10.04
N MET A 404 10.43 -24.42 -9.95
CA MET A 404 10.53 -25.58 -10.86
C MET A 404 10.48 -25.20 -12.35
N PRO A 405 9.62 -24.27 -12.81
CA PRO A 405 9.58 -23.89 -14.23
C PRO A 405 10.91 -23.37 -14.76
N TYR A 406 11.74 -22.76 -13.92
CA TYR A 406 13.07 -22.25 -14.29
C TYR A 406 14.16 -23.32 -14.19
N ILE A 407 13.94 -24.38 -13.41
CA ILE A 407 14.88 -25.50 -13.28
C ILE A 407 14.77 -26.46 -14.47
N ILE A 408 13.56 -26.72 -14.95
CA ILE A 408 13.37 -27.62 -16.08
C ILE A 408 13.90 -26.97 -17.36
N GLY A 409 14.79 -27.67 -18.06
CA GLY A 409 15.46 -27.16 -19.26
C GLY A 409 16.78 -26.45 -18.96
N ALA A 410 17.06 -26.10 -17.71
CA ALA A 410 18.34 -25.49 -17.33
C ALA A 410 19.48 -26.51 -17.44
N THR A 411 20.68 -26.03 -17.77
CA THR A 411 21.88 -26.87 -17.81
C THR A 411 22.54 -26.97 -16.42
N MET A 412 22.89 -28.16 -15.95
CA MET A 412 23.61 -28.34 -14.68
C MET A 412 25.00 -27.71 -14.70
N ALA A 413 25.33 -26.89 -13.70
CA ALA A 413 26.67 -26.34 -13.50
C ALA A 413 27.62 -27.40 -12.94
N ASN A 414 27.14 -28.12 -11.93
CA ASN A 414 27.89 -29.12 -11.19
C ASN A 414 27.21 -30.48 -11.33
N THR A 415 27.98 -31.55 -11.12
CA THR A 415 27.38 -32.88 -11.01
C THR A 415 26.73 -32.99 -9.65
N VAL A 416 25.43 -33.29 -9.60
CA VAL A 416 24.68 -33.48 -8.36
C VAL A 416 24.22 -34.92 -8.27
N GLU A 417 24.48 -35.57 -7.13
CA GLU A 417 24.06 -36.96 -6.88
C GLU A 417 22.54 -37.07 -6.73
N GLY A 418 21.98 -38.27 -6.85
CA GLY A 418 20.55 -38.49 -6.60
C GLY A 418 20.15 -38.20 -5.16
N ASP A 419 18.88 -37.87 -4.94
CA ASP A 419 18.30 -37.54 -3.64
C ASP A 419 18.95 -36.33 -2.94
N THR A 420 19.50 -35.41 -3.73
CA THR A 420 20.18 -34.22 -3.23
C THR A 420 19.35 -32.99 -3.58
N PRO A 421 19.11 -32.05 -2.64
CA PRO A 421 18.48 -30.78 -2.98
C PRO A 421 19.37 -30.00 -3.95
N LEU A 422 18.75 -29.50 -5.02
CA LEU A 422 19.40 -28.53 -5.90
C LEU A 422 19.56 -27.22 -5.13
N THR A 423 20.74 -26.65 -5.19
CA THR A 423 21.05 -25.33 -4.67
C THR A 423 21.19 -24.34 -5.83
N ALA A 424 21.18 -23.06 -5.49
CA ALA A 424 21.45 -21.98 -6.44
C ALA A 424 22.64 -22.28 -7.36
N ASN A 425 23.72 -22.85 -6.83
CA ASN A 425 24.98 -23.09 -7.53
C ASN A 425 24.98 -24.31 -8.48
N ASP A 426 23.90 -25.10 -8.50
CA ASP A 426 23.88 -26.37 -9.24
C ASP A 426 23.41 -26.23 -10.69
N SER A 427 22.82 -25.10 -11.08
CA SER A 427 22.37 -24.80 -12.44
C SER A 427 23.25 -23.72 -13.10
N ARG A 428 23.79 -23.93 -14.31
CA ARG A 428 24.54 -22.89 -15.07
C ARG A 428 23.70 -21.65 -15.34
N GLU A 429 22.39 -21.84 -15.41
CA GLU A 429 21.37 -20.79 -15.49
C GLU A 429 20.88 -20.42 -14.09
N ASN A 430 21.81 -20.22 -13.13
CA ASN A 430 21.57 -19.99 -11.70
C ASN A 430 20.30 -19.14 -11.45
N LEU A 431 19.33 -19.74 -10.75
CA LEU A 431 18.08 -19.10 -10.31
C LEU A 431 18.26 -17.93 -9.32
N THR A 432 19.44 -17.79 -8.73
CA THR A 432 19.85 -16.64 -7.90
C THR A 432 21.11 -15.97 -8.47
N GLY A 433 21.36 -16.13 -9.77
CA GLY A 433 22.68 -15.89 -10.34
C GLY A 433 22.67 -15.66 -11.84
N LYS A 434 21.89 -14.69 -12.29
CA LYS A 434 22.33 -13.86 -13.41
C LYS A 434 23.35 -12.79 -12.97
N MET A 435 24.26 -13.16 -12.06
CA MET A 435 25.56 -12.50 -11.89
C MET A 435 26.66 -13.19 -12.71
N ALA A 436 26.31 -13.95 -13.77
CA ALA A 436 27.24 -14.16 -14.86
C ALA A 436 27.49 -12.79 -15.50
N GLN A 437 28.50 -12.05 -14.98
CA GLN A 437 28.92 -10.69 -15.36
C GLN A 437 27.99 -10.05 -16.40
N LEU A 438 26.83 -9.53 -15.96
CA LEU A 438 25.99 -8.73 -16.85
C LEU A 438 26.92 -7.66 -17.41
N SER A 439 26.99 -7.53 -18.73
CA SER A 439 27.80 -6.48 -19.33
C SER A 439 27.15 -5.15 -18.95
N VAL A 440 27.85 -4.34 -18.17
CA VAL A 440 27.40 -2.99 -17.81
C VAL A 440 28.29 -1.99 -18.52
N GLN A 441 27.67 -1.14 -19.34
CA GLN A 441 28.31 0.05 -19.91
C GLN A 441 27.60 1.28 -19.35
N THR A 442 28.35 2.33 -19.06
CA THR A 442 27.81 3.59 -18.55
C THR A 442 28.04 4.72 -19.54
N HIS A 443 27.12 5.67 -19.56
CA HIS A 443 27.25 6.93 -20.28
C HIS A 443 26.76 8.06 -19.40
N GLU A 444 27.53 9.14 -19.33
CA GLU A 444 27.15 10.37 -18.62
C GLU A 444 26.38 11.27 -19.61
N PHE A 445 25.17 11.67 -19.24
CA PHE A 445 24.38 12.60 -20.05
C PHE A 445 24.91 14.03 -19.98
N ALA A 446 24.34 14.91 -20.81
CA ALA A 446 24.61 16.34 -20.70
C ALA A 446 24.25 16.87 -19.29
N PRO A 447 25.16 17.61 -18.62
CA PRO A 447 24.90 18.16 -17.30
C PRO A 447 23.99 19.40 -17.41
N VAL A 448 22.71 19.18 -17.75
CA VAL A 448 21.70 20.22 -17.96
C VAL A 448 20.77 20.29 -16.76
N SER A 449 20.44 21.51 -16.33
CA SER A 449 19.51 21.71 -15.21
C SER A 449 18.05 21.60 -15.69
N LEU A 450 17.12 21.37 -14.75
CA LEU A 450 15.69 21.37 -15.04
C LEU A 450 15.25 22.71 -15.64
N GLU A 451 15.80 23.83 -15.18
CA GLU A 451 15.46 25.17 -15.67
C GLU A 451 15.88 25.35 -17.14
N ALA A 452 17.08 24.91 -17.49
CA ALA A 452 17.59 24.99 -18.86
C ALA A 452 16.73 24.13 -19.81
N VAL A 453 16.40 22.90 -19.40
CA VAL A 453 15.52 22.02 -20.17
C VAL A 453 14.12 22.63 -20.28
N SER A 454 13.58 23.18 -19.20
CA SER A 454 12.27 23.83 -19.16
C SER A 454 12.20 24.99 -20.16
N GLU A 455 13.20 25.86 -20.20
CA GLU A 455 13.25 27.00 -21.11
C GLU A 455 13.28 26.56 -22.58
N ILE A 456 14.13 25.57 -22.89
CA ILE A 456 14.26 25.02 -24.25
C ILE A 456 12.96 24.36 -24.71
N LEU A 457 12.35 23.52 -23.87
CA LEU A 457 11.10 22.84 -24.20
C LEU A 457 9.95 23.83 -24.31
N ASN A 458 9.82 24.77 -23.37
CA ASN A 458 8.75 25.78 -23.39
C ASN A 458 8.78 26.61 -24.68
N LYS A 459 9.98 26.96 -25.15
CA LYS A 459 10.16 27.72 -26.38
C LYS A 459 9.84 26.90 -27.62
N ASN A 460 10.43 25.71 -27.74
CA ASN A 460 10.47 24.99 -29.02
C ASN A 460 9.35 23.97 -29.20
N LEU A 461 8.67 23.49 -28.15
CA LEU A 461 7.50 22.62 -28.32
C LEU A 461 6.32 23.34 -28.99
N THR A 462 6.33 24.67 -29.05
CA THR A 462 5.33 25.47 -29.78
C THR A 462 5.28 25.17 -31.28
N GLN A 463 6.33 24.54 -31.83
CA GLN A 463 6.32 24.05 -33.22
C GLN A 463 5.44 22.81 -33.40
N TYR A 464 5.19 22.06 -32.32
CA TYR A 464 4.43 20.80 -32.33
C TYR A 464 3.05 20.93 -31.68
N PHE A 465 2.85 21.90 -30.80
CA PHE A 465 1.60 22.09 -30.05
C PHE A 465 1.16 23.54 -30.05
N SER A 466 -0.16 23.77 -30.13
CA SER A 466 -0.71 25.13 -30.10
C SER A 466 -0.63 25.76 -28.71
N ASN A 467 -0.78 24.95 -27.65
CA ASN A 467 -0.66 25.41 -26.28
C ASN A 467 0.49 24.67 -25.61
N VAL A 468 1.49 25.41 -25.12
CA VAL A 468 2.65 24.86 -24.41
C VAL A 468 2.86 25.65 -23.13
N ASN A 469 3.04 24.94 -22.04
CA ASN A 469 3.57 25.49 -20.80
C ASN A 469 4.51 24.44 -20.19
N VAL A 470 5.80 24.75 -20.14
CA VAL A 470 6.80 23.94 -19.45
C VAL A 470 7.41 24.75 -18.33
N SER A 471 7.39 24.19 -17.13
CA SER A 471 7.90 24.83 -15.92
C SER A 471 8.58 23.83 -14.99
N VAL A 472 9.39 24.34 -14.06
CA VAL A 472 9.89 23.54 -12.94
C VAL A 472 8.95 23.70 -11.75
N SER A 473 8.38 22.60 -11.28
CA SER A 473 7.45 22.59 -10.15
C SER A 473 7.78 21.48 -9.14
N ASP A 474 7.13 21.49 -7.99
CA ASP A 474 7.22 20.37 -7.05
C ASP A 474 6.50 19.16 -7.63
N CYS A 475 7.11 17.97 -7.49
CA CYS A 475 6.46 16.72 -7.89
C CYS A 475 5.14 16.59 -7.13
N PRO A 476 4.00 16.35 -7.83
CA PRO A 476 2.74 16.10 -7.16
C PRO A 476 2.84 14.81 -6.33
N ASP A 477 1.98 14.67 -5.32
CA ASP A 477 1.93 13.42 -4.55
C ASP A 477 1.45 12.27 -5.43
N LEU A 478 2.39 11.44 -5.87
CA LEU A 478 2.12 10.32 -6.78
C LEU A 478 1.43 9.15 -6.08
N THR A 479 1.27 9.16 -4.75
CA THR A 479 0.44 8.16 -4.06
C THR A 479 -1.06 8.41 -4.24
N GLN A 480 -1.43 9.63 -4.63
CA GLN A 480 -2.83 10.04 -4.77
C GLN A 480 -3.36 9.78 -6.19
N GLU A 481 -4.68 9.81 -6.32
CA GLU A 481 -5.32 9.82 -7.64
C GLU A 481 -4.87 11.04 -8.46
N PRO A 482 -4.64 10.89 -9.78
CA PRO A 482 -4.92 9.70 -10.60
C PRO A 482 -3.73 8.71 -10.71
N TYR A 483 -2.64 8.91 -9.97
CA TYR A 483 -1.37 8.19 -10.18
C TYR A 483 -1.30 6.84 -9.46
N ASN A 484 -1.67 6.81 -8.18
CA ASN A 484 -1.70 5.61 -7.33
C ASN A 484 -0.38 4.79 -7.37
N LEU A 485 0.77 5.46 -7.26
CA LEU A 485 2.11 4.88 -7.32
C LEU A 485 2.66 4.57 -5.91
N PRO A 486 3.71 3.73 -5.77
CA PRO A 486 4.18 3.23 -4.48
C PRO A 486 5.14 4.21 -3.77
N VAL A 487 5.24 5.44 -4.26
CA VAL A 487 6.08 6.53 -3.74
C VAL A 487 5.33 7.85 -3.85
N ALA A 488 5.61 8.79 -2.95
CA ALA A 488 5.04 10.13 -2.99
C ALA A 488 5.56 10.99 -4.15
N GLY A 489 6.69 10.63 -4.76
CA GLY A 489 7.28 11.41 -5.84
C GLY A 489 8.73 11.04 -6.13
N PHE A 490 9.31 11.77 -7.08
CA PHE A 490 10.72 11.71 -7.44
C PHE A 490 11.27 13.14 -7.66
N GLY A 491 12.55 13.25 -8.03
CA GLY A 491 13.23 14.54 -8.26
C GLY A 491 13.91 15.13 -7.02
N GLY A 492 13.83 14.48 -5.86
CA GLY A 492 14.49 14.89 -4.61
C GLY A 492 15.93 14.36 -4.44
N GLY A 493 16.61 14.01 -5.54
CA GLY A 493 17.96 13.42 -5.53
C GLY A 493 18.40 12.98 -6.92
N SER A 494 19.39 12.08 -6.98
CA SER A 494 19.89 11.56 -8.26
C SER A 494 18.81 10.82 -9.05
N SER A 495 18.98 10.84 -10.37
CA SER A 495 18.11 10.18 -11.35
C SER A 495 18.95 9.65 -12.50
N ASP A 496 18.71 8.41 -12.90
CA ASP A 496 19.42 7.69 -13.97
C ASP A 496 18.44 6.97 -14.88
N ILE A 497 18.88 6.56 -16.07
CA ILE A 497 18.16 5.63 -16.94
C ILE A 497 18.88 4.30 -16.95
N VAL A 498 18.13 3.21 -16.86
CA VAL A 498 18.62 1.85 -17.11
C VAL A 498 17.98 1.34 -18.39
N ASP A 499 18.83 0.88 -19.33
CA ASP A 499 18.44 0.17 -20.54
C ASP A 499 18.94 -1.28 -20.45
N LEU A 500 18.05 -2.16 -20.03
CA LEU A 500 18.30 -3.56 -19.71
C LEU A 500 17.89 -4.46 -20.87
N GLY A 501 18.80 -5.37 -21.29
CA GLY A 501 18.52 -6.35 -22.34
C GLY A 501 18.31 -5.72 -23.72
N GLY A 502 17.36 -6.20 -24.51
CA GLY A 502 17.02 -5.52 -25.75
C GLY A 502 16.24 -6.37 -26.75
N VAL A 503 15.82 -5.75 -27.84
CA VAL A 503 15.04 -6.39 -28.91
C VAL A 503 15.78 -7.60 -29.52
N GLY A 504 17.11 -7.60 -29.52
CA GLY A 504 17.91 -8.76 -29.95
C GLY A 504 17.74 -10.02 -29.10
N PHE A 505 17.16 -9.92 -27.90
CA PHE A 505 16.73 -11.09 -27.10
C PHE A 505 15.27 -11.46 -27.35
N LEU A 506 14.49 -10.60 -28.00
CA LEU A 506 13.11 -10.89 -28.40
C LEU A 506 13.05 -11.52 -29.79
N LEU A 507 13.88 -11.01 -30.71
CA LEU A 507 13.83 -11.29 -32.14
C LEU A 507 15.18 -11.85 -32.65
N PRO A 508 15.17 -12.71 -33.68
CA PRO A 508 13.99 -13.22 -34.38
C PRO A 508 13.27 -14.33 -33.60
N THR A 509 13.94 -14.93 -32.61
CA THR A 509 13.35 -15.90 -31.69
C THR A 509 13.72 -15.50 -30.28
N VAL A 510 12.75 -15.53 -29.38
CA VAL A 510 12.97 -15.11 -28.00
C VAL A 510 14.03 -15.95 -27.29
N ASP A 511 14.99 -15.29 -26.65
CA ASP A 511 15.86 -15.89 -25.66
C ASP A 511 15.13 -15.94 -24.31
N LYS A 512 14.40 -17.04 -24.10
CA LYS A 512 13.61 -17.27 -22.89
C LYS A 512 14.44 -17.38 -21.61
N THR A 513 15.77 -17.49 -21.72
CA THR A 513 16.69 -17.49 -20.55
C THR A 513 16.88 -16.08 -19.97
N ARG A 514 16.42 -15.04 -20.66
CA ARG A 514 16.58 -13.65 -20.23
C ARG A 514 15.49 -13.23 -19.28
N VAL A 515 15.63 -13.59 -18.00
CA VAL A 515 14.80 -13.12 -16.89
C VAL A 515 15.69 -12.39 -15.89
N TYR A 516 15.21 -11.29 -15.33
CA TYR A 516 15.98 -10.37 -14.49
C TYR A 516 15.24 -10.10 -13.19
N ASP A 517 15.93 -10.23 -12.06
CA ASP A 517 15.43 -9.79 -10.76
C ASP A 517 15.94 -8.37 -10.49
N LEU A 518 15.04 -7.39 -10.54
CA LEU A 518 15.38 -5.98 -10.40
C LEU A 518 15.80 -5.65 -8.97
N LYS A 519 15.27 -6.38 -7.98
CA LYS A 519 15.65 -6.22 -6.57
C LYS A 519 17.13 -6.58 -6.35
N GLU A 520 17.62 -7.59 -7.06
CA GLU A 520 19.03 -7.99 -6.96
C GLU A 520 19.94 -7.13 -7.86
N ILE A 521 19.52 -6.89 -9.10
CA ILE A 521 20.36 -6.22 -10.11
C ILE A 521 20.60 -4.77 -9.72
N ILE A 522 19.55 -3.99 -9.43
CA ILE A 522 19.66 -2.53 -9.30
C ILE A 522 20.62 -2.12 -8.17
N PRO A 523 20.50 -2.64 -6.93
CA PRO A 523 21.47 -2.32 -5.89
C PRO A 523 22.90 -2.75 -6.25
N SER A 524 23.07 -3.86 -6.97
CA SER A 524 24.38 -4.40 -7.34
C SER A 524 25.12 -3.56 -8.39
N ILE A 525 24.41 -2.99 -9.38
CA ILE A 525 25.03 -2.23 -10.47
C ILE A 525 25.22 -0.76 -10.16
N ILE A 526 24.29 -0.16 -9.41
CA ILE A 526 24.27 1.29 -9.16
C ILE A 526 24.86 1.64 -7.79
N GLY A 527 24.73 0.75 -6.80
CA GLY A 527 25.23 0.94 -5.45
C GLY A 527 24.39 1.91 -4.60
N SER A 528 24.34 1.67 -3.29
CA SER A 528 23.56 2.48 -2.34
C SER A 528 24.13 3.88 -2.13
N GLU A 529 25.40 4.12 -2.45
CA GLU A 529 26.02 5.45 -2.33
C GLU A 529 25.35 6.47 -3.26
N ARG A 530 24.92 6.04 -4.45
CA ARG A 530 24.24 6.91 -5.42
C ARG A 530 22.78 7.16 -5.05
N PHE A 531 22.14 6.19 -4.39
CA PHE A 531 20.74 6.25 -3.98
C PHE A 531 20.56 5.87 -2.50
N PRO A 532 21.04 6.71 -1.57
CA PRO A 532 21.08 6.38 -0.14
C PRO A 532 19.69 6.26 0.52
N LYS A 533 18.62 6.65 -0.19
CA LYS A 533 17.23 6.56 0.27
C LYS A 533 16.46 5.39 -0.37
N GLY A 534 17.15 4.56 -1.16
CA GLY A 534 16.52 3.53 -1.99
C GLY A 534 16.31 3.99 -3.42
N TRP A 535 15.74 3.11 -4.23
CA TRP A 535 15.56 3.26 -5.67
C TRP A 535 14.07 3.18 -6.03
N TYR A 536 13.56 4.17 -6.74
CA TYR A 536 12.28 4.10 -7.41
C TYR A 536 12.49 3.86 -8.90
N LEU A 537 11.89 2.79 -9.41
CA LEU A 537 11.95 2.36 -10.79
C LEU A 537 10.62 2.66 -11.47
N ASN A 538 10.66 3.34 -12.60
CA ASN A 538 9.47 3.73 -13.37
C ASN A 538 9.75 3.61 -14.87
N GLY A 539 8.95 2.81 -15.61
CA GLY A 539 9.13 2.68 -17.05
C GLY A 539 8.45 1.47 -17.68
N ALA A 540 9.05 0.97 -18.75
CA ALA A 540 8.47 -0.02 -19.65
C ALA A 540 9.38 -1.24 -19.83
N GLY A 541 8.83 -2.41 -20.14
CA GLY A 541 9.60 -3.61 -20.43
C GLY A 541 8.73 -4.81 -20.79
N ALA A 542 9.32 -6.00 -20.91
CA ALA A 542 8.55 -7.23 -21.03
C ALA A 542 8.39 -7.92 -19.66
N GLY A 543 7.17 -8.42 -19.40
CA GLY A 543 6.85 -9.08 -18.14
C GLY A 543 7.53 -10.46 -18.00
N PRO A 544 7.65 -10.97 -16.75
CA PRO A 544 8.37 -12.21 -16.47
C PRO A 544 7.56 -13.43 -16.92
N TRP A 545 7.74 -13.83 -18.19
CA TRP A 545 6.97 -14.91 -18.83
C TRP A 545 6.88 -16.22 -18.04
N PRO A 546 7.88 -16.69 -17.25
CA PRO A 546 7.73 -17.95 -16.52
C PRO A 546 6.73 -17.87 -15.36
N LEU A 547 6.47 -16.67 -14.82
CA LEU A 547 5.46 -16.44 -13.79
C LEU A 547 4.06 -16.35 -14.40
N LEU A 548 3.96 -15.76 -15.59
CA LEU A 548 2.70 -15.43 -16.24
C LEU A 548 2.20 -16.56 -17.15
N GLY A 549 3.10 -17.41 -17.63
CA GLY A 549 2.81 -18.45 -18.61
C GLY A 549 2.71 -17.94 -20.05
N SER A 550 2.83 -16.63 -20.30
CA SER A 550 2.89 -16.04 -21.64
C SER A 550 3.76 -14.78 -21.65
N ASN A 551 4.05 -14.28 -22.86
CA ASN A 551 4.58 -12.93 -23.06
C ASN A 551 3.56 -11.85 -22.63
N SER A 552 4.06 -10.66 -22.28
CA SER A 552 3.23 -9.54 -21.76
C SER A 552 4.00 -8.23 -21.75
N GLU A 553 3.29 -7.10 -21.81
CA GLU A 553 3.85 -5.76 -21.59
C GLU A 553 3.96 -5.46 -20.09
N LEU A 554 5.16 -5.12 -19.59
CA LEU A 554 5.39 -4.69 -18.21
C LEU A 554 5.34 -3.17 -18.10
N ILE A 555 4.46 -2.67 -17.25
CA ILE A 555 4.44 -1.28 -16.76
C ILE A 555 5.12 -1.31 -15.38
N LEU A 556 6.36 -0.85 -15.29
CA LEU A 556 7.20 -1.01 -14.12
C LEU A 556 7.00 0.14 -13.13
N SER A 557 6.57 -0.15 -11.91
CA SER A 557 6.56 0.81 -10.81
C SER A 557 6.94 0.12 -9.51
N LEU A 558 8.24 0.17 -9.19
CA LEU A 558 8.85 -0.59 -8.11
C LEU A 558 9.69 0.32 -7.22
N ASN A 559 9.48 0.26 -5.92
CA ASN A 559 10.26 0.96 -4.90
C ASN A 559 11.08 -0.06 -4.10
N ILE A 560 12.40 0.08 -4.15
CA ILE A 560 13.38 -0.74 -3.43
C ILE A 560 13.98 0.14 -2.33
N GLY A 561 13.87 -0.30 -1.08
CA GLY A 561 14.43 0.37 0.09
C GLY A 561 15.96 0.40 0.10
N PRO A 562 16.57 1.23 0.95
CA PRO A 562 18.02 1.33 1.06
C PRO A 562 18.71 0.05 1.57
N ASP A 563 17.94 -0.87 2.16
CA ASP A 563 18.35 -2.21 2.56
C ASP A 563 18.33 -3.23 1.42
N GLY A 564 17.88 -2.82 0.21
CA GLY A 564 17.71 -3.68 -0.94
C GLY A 564 16.39 -4.47 -0.93
N GLU A 565 15.52 -4.26 0.06
CA GLU A 565 14.21 -4.91 0.14
C GLU A 565 13.13 -4.15 -0.65
N VAL A 566 12.10 -4.84 -1.13
CA VAL A 566 10.98 -4.18 -1.81
C VAL A 566 10.15 -3.41 -0.79
N ALA A 567 10.16 -2.08 -0.88
CA ALA A 567 9.41 -1.17 -0.03
C ALA A 567 7.98 -0.92 -0.53
N GLY A 568 7.76 -1.03 -1.84
CA GLY A 568 6.44 -0.95 -2.47
C GLY A 568 6.49 -1.37 -3.94
N ASN A 569 5.41 -1.94 -4.46
CA ASN A 569 5.32 -2.38 -5.85
C ASN A 569 3.89 -2.15 -6.34
N SER A 570 3.74 -1.44 -7.45
CA SER A 570 2.46 -1.24 -8.15
C SER A 570 2.58 -1.54 -9.65
N SER A 571 3.61 -2.30 -10.01
CA SER A 571 3.88 -2.74 -11.38
C SER A 571 2.70 -3.53 -11.93
N LYS A 572 2.47 -3.38 -13.23
CA LYS A 572 1.35 -4.04 -13.92
C LYS A 572 1.86 -4.78 -15.15
N VAL A 573 1.15 -5.82 -15.55
CA VAL A 573 1.39 -6.54 -16.79
C VAL A 573 0.13 -6.56 -17.63
N SER A 574 0.26 -6.27 -18.93
CA SER A 574 -0.83 -6.35 -19.89
C SER A 574 -0.66 -7.56 -20.79
N LEU A 575 -1.70 -8.38 -20.88
CA LEU A 575 -1.72 -9.64 -21.63
C LEU A 575 -2.87 -9.65 -22.65
N THR A 576 -2.73 -10.50 -23.67
CA THR A 576 -3.86 -10.86 -24.53
C THR A 576 -4.61 -12.08 -23.97
N SER A 577 -5.94 -12.03 -23.92
CA SER A 577 -6.80 -13.04 -23.30
C SER A 577 -7.18 -14.24 -24.20
N GLY A 578 -6.74 -14.26 -25.47
CA GLY A 578 -6.97 -15.35 -26.41
C GLY A 578 -8.37 -15.43 -27.03
N GLY A 579 -9.22 -14.40 -26.88
CA GLY A 579 -10.61 -14.34 -27.40
C GLY A 579 -10.89 -13.14 -28.33
N ASP A 580 -12.01 -13.17 -29.06
CA ASP A 580 -12.36 -12.20 -30.11
C ASP A 580 -13.05 -10.90 -29.65
N GLU A 581 -13.43 -10.72 -28.36
CA GLU A 581 -13.95 -9.44 -27.84
C GLU A 581 -13.19 -8.97 -26.59
N LYS A 582 -12.74 -7.69 -26.62
CA LYS A 582 -11.85 -6.99 -25.67
C LYS A 582 -10.75 -7.87 -25.07
N ASP A 583 -9.79 -8.19 -25.93
CA ASP A 583 -8.69 -9.13 -25.68
C ASP A 583 -7.54 -8.56 -24.83
N VAL A 584 -7.84 -7.72 -23.83
CA VAL A 584 -6.85 -7.03 -23.00
C VAL A 584 -7.09 -7.39 -21.55
N ASP A 585 -6.05 -7.85 -20.86
CA ASP A 585 -6.11 -8.18 -19.44
C ASP A 585 -4.93 -7.56 -18.71
N LEU A 586 -5.18 -6.42 -18.06
CA LEU A 586 -4.22 -5.76 -17.17
C LEU A 586 -4.30 -6.36 -15.77
N ARG A 587 -3.14 -6.80 -15.25
CA ARG A 587 -3.00 -7.40 -13.91
C ARG A 587 -1.89 -6.72 -13.13
N GLU A 588 -1.99 -6.76 -11.81
CA GLU A 588 -0.87 -6.38 -10.93
C GLU A 588 0.22 -7.47 -10.95
N LEU A 589 1.47 -7.04 -10.82
CA LEU A 589 2.64 -7.92 -10.73
C LEU A 589 3.30 -7.74 -9.37
N GLU A 590 3.22 -8.77 -8.52
CA GLU A 590 3.79 -8.76 -7.17
C GLU A 590 5.32 -8.92 -7.17
N GLU A 591 5.86 -9.67 -8.14
CA GLU A 591 7.28 -10.03 -8.21
C GLU A 591 8.13 -8.92 -8.87
N PRO A 592 9.32 -8.59 -8.32
CA PRO A 592 10.19 -7.52 -8.84
C PRO A 592 11.01 -7.97 -10.07
N LYS A 593 10.39 -8.71 -10.99
CA LYS A 593 11.07 -9.37 -12.12
C LYS A 593 10.58 -8.85 -13.46
N CYS A 594 11.49 -8.79 -14.43
CA CYS A 594 11.17 -8.56 -15.83
C CYS A 594 11.87 -9.60 -16.72
N ALA A 595 11.55 -9.63 -18.01
CA ALA A 595 12.21 -10.51 -18.97
C ALA A 595 12.61 -9.74 -20.23
N VAL A 596 13.58 -10.28 -20.97
CA VAL A 596 14.03 -9.90 -22.32
C VAL A 596 14.58 -8.47 -22.45
N LEU A 597 13.78 -7.46 -22.15
CA LEU A 597 14.15 -6.05 -22.23
C LEU A 597 13.34 -5.19 -21.26
N ALA A 598 13.95 -4.13 -20.75
CA ALA A 598 13.27 -3.10 -19.96
C ALA A 598 14.05 -1.77 -20.01
N ASN A 599 13.31 -0.66 -20.06
CA ASN A 599 13.82 0.70 -20.11
C ASN A 599 13.10 1.50 -19.03
N PHE A 600 13.83 1.98 -18.03
CA PHE A 600 13.20 2.65 -16.90
C PHE A 600 14.09 3.69 -16.26
N LEU A 601 13.44 4.71 -15.70
CA LEU A 601 14.03 5.66 -14.79
C LEU A 601 14.35 4.94 -13.49
N VAL A 602 15.54 5.22 -12.94
CA VAL A 602 15.91 4.90 -11.57
C VAL A 602 16.13 6.22 -10.84
N SER A 603 15.25 6.56 -9.90
CA SER A 603 15.31 7.83 -9.16
C SER A 603 15.34 7.61 -7.65
N SER A 604 15.75 8.62 -6.90
CA SER A 604 15.45 8.68 -5.46
C SER A 604 13.92 8.63 -5.25
N PRO A 605 13.39 7.85 -4.28
CA PRO A 605 11.95 7.80 -3.96
C PRO A 605 11.50 9.03 -3.15
N VAL A 606 12.31 10.09 -3.13
CA VAL A 606 12.04 11.33 -2.41
C VAL A 606 11.46 12.36 -3.39
N PRO A 607 10.29 12.96 -3.09
CA PRO A 607 9.75 14.05 -3.90
C PRO A 607 10.69 15.24 -3.94
N GLY A 608 10.80 15.87 -5.11
CA GLY A 608 11.55 17.11 -5.29
C GLY A 608 11.05 17.89 -6.50
N LYS A 609 11.94 18.68 -7.10
CA LYS A 609 11.61 19.47 -8.29
C LYS A 609 11.61 18.60 -9.54
N VAL A 610 10.64 18.81 -10.42
CA VAL A 610 10.47 18.10 -11.69
C VAL A 610 10.09 19.08 -12.80
N LEU A 611 10.29 18.66 -14.05
CA LEU A 611 9.72 19.31 -15.23
C LEU A 611 8.24 18.98 -15.32
N GLU A 612 7.39 19.98 -15.19
CA GLU A 612 5.98 19.91 -15.50
C GLU A 612 5.75 20.39 -16.94
N ILE A 613 5.37 19.46 -17.81
CA ILE A 613 5.15 19.69 -19.23
C ILE A 613 3.64 19.60 -19.48
N ARG A 614 3.03 20.73 -19.85
CA ARG A 614 1.64 20.81 -20.28
C ARG A 614 1.57 21.20 -21.75
N CYS A 615 0.99 20.33 -22.56
CA CYS A 615 0.80 20.56 -23.98
C CYS A 615 -0.63 20.21 -24.39
N SER A 616 -1.23 20.94 -25.32
CA SER A 616 -2.50 20.52 -25.93
C SER A 616 -2.61 21.00 -27.37
N ARG A 617 -3.50 20.35 -28.12
CA ARG A 617 -3.74 20.59 -29.55
C ARG A 617 -2.47 20.41 -30.36
N ARG A 618 -2.19 19.16 -30.71
CA ARG A 618 -1.04 18.77 -31.50
C ARG A 618 -1.18 19.29 -32.94
N SER A 619 -0.24 20.13 -33.34
CA SER A 619 -0.21 20.82 -34.63
C SER A 619 0.53 20.03 -35.71
N ASP A 620 1.47 19.15 -35.32
CA ASP A 620 2.21 18.27 -36.23
C ASP A 620 1.61 16.86 -36.22
N PRO A 621 1.10 16.35 -37.36
CA PRO A 621 0.53 15.01 -37.40
C PRO A 621 1.59 13.89 -37.31
N LYS A 622 2.89 14.17 -37.50
CA LYS A 622 3.95 13.16 -37.61
C LYS A 622 4.61 12.79 -36.30
N GLU A 623 4.72 13.73 -35.36
CA GLU A 623 5.37 13.51 -34.07
C GLU A 623 4.34 13.43 -32.97
N ASP A 624 4.46 12.44 -32.08
CA ASP A 624 3.70 12.38 -30.84
C ASP A 624 4.35 13.24 -29.73
N PHE A 625 3.79 13.19 -28.53
CA PHE A 625 4.28 13.95 -27.37
C PHE A 625 5.72 13.64 -26.97
N ILE A 626 6.10 12.36 -26.88
CA ILE A 626 7.44 11.94 -26.50
C ILE A 626 8.42 12.20 -27.64
N GLY A 627 8.04 11.86 -28.88
CA GLY A 627 8.84 12.15 -30.08
C GLY A 627 9.16 13.64 -30.22
N SER A 628 8.19 14.51 -29.96
CA SER A 628 8.36 15.97 -29.99
C SER A 628 9.37 16.47 -28.96
N ILE A 629 9.28 16.00 -27.71
CA ILE A 629 10.24 16.35 -26.63
C ILE A 629 11.64 15.90 -27.02
N ARG A 630 11.78 14.65 -27.48
CA ARG A 630 13.06 14.06 -27.89
C ARG A 630 13.73 14.88 -29.00
N LYS A 631 12.98 15.24 -30.05
CA LYS A 631 13.51 16.03 -31.18
C LYS A 631 13.96 17.43 -30.78
N VAL A 632 13.20 18.11 -29.92
CA VAL A 632 13.61 19.42 -29.39
C VAL A 632 14.93 19.31 -28.64
N LEU A 633 15.08 18.29 -27.79
CA LEU A 633 16.31 18.10 -27.02
C LEU A 633 17.50 17.72 -27.89
N ASP A 634 17.31 16.86 -28.89
CA ASP A 634 18.37 16.47 -29.83
C ASP A 634 18.88 17.66 -30.64
N GLN A 635 17.98 18.54 -31.09
CA GLN A 635 18.34 19.78 -31.77
C GLN A 635 19.08 20.77 -30.87
N ALA A 636 18.72 20.84 -29.59
CA ALA A 636 19.35 21.72 -28.63
C ALA A 636 20.72 21.21 -28.15
N PHE A 637 20.90 19.88 -28.10
CA PHE A 637 22.10 19.21 -27.57
C PHE A 637 22.63 18.12 -28.54
N PRO A 638 23.00 18.47 -29.79
CA PRO A 638 23.29 17.49 -30.84
C PRO A 638 24.56 16.66 -30.62
N SER A 639 25.46 17.11 -29.75
CA SER A 639 26.75 16.45 -29.47
C SER A 639 26.77 15.72 -28.12
N GLN A 640 25.74 15.87 -27.29
CA GLN A 640 25.70 15.26 -25.96
C GLN A 640 24.24 14.94 -25.60
N PRO A 641 23.86 13.65 -25.58
CA PRO A 641 22.47 13.27 -25.34
C PRO A 641 21.93 13.74 -23.99
N VAL A 642 20.62 14.01 -23.95
CA VAL A 642 19.86 14.30 -22.74
C VAL A 642 18.88 13.16 -22.51
N GLY A 643 18.89 12.58 -21.32
CA GLY A 643 17.93 11.58 -20.88
C GLY A 643 16.82 12.22 -20.03
N LEU A 644 15.56 11.88 -20.32
CA LEU A 644 14.41 12.18 -19.45
C LEU A 644 13.70 10.90 -19.05
N GLY A 645 13.20 10.87 -17.82
CA GLY A 645 12.33 9.80 -17.34
C GLY A 645 11.21 10.35 -16.46
N GLY A 646 10.05 9.70 -16.50
CA GLY A 646 8.90 10.13 -15.71
C GLY A 646 7.59 9.56 -16.23
N LEU A 647 6.53 10.33 -16.08
CA LEU A 647 5.18 9.93 -16.43
C LEU A 647 4.37 11.08 -17.00
N PHE A 648 3.37 10.76 -17.81
CA PHE A 648 2.43 11.73 -18.32
C PHE A 648 1.04 11.15 -18.46
N LEU A 649 0.04 12.02 -18.30
CA LEU A 649 -1.37 11.70 -18.49
C LEU A 649 -1.81 12.22 -19.86
N VAL A 650 -2.35 11.32 -20.68
CA VAL A 650 -3.10 11.68 -21.90
C VAL A 650 -4.55 11.90 -21.50
N LYS A 651 -5.03 13.11 -21.71
CA LYS A 651 -6.39 13.52 -21.44
C LYS A 651 -7.13 13.77 -22.74
N ASN A 652 -8.43 13.44 -22.73
CA ASN A 652 -9.39 13.79 -23.77
C ASN A 652 -9.11 13.25 -25.19
N ALA A 653 -8.17 12.33 -25.35
CA ALA A 653 -7.92 11.63 -26.62
C ALA A 653 -7.67 10.15 -26.37
N ALA A 654 -8.23 9.29 -27.22
CA ALA A 654 -7.88 7.87 -27.22
C ALA A 654 -6.40 7.67 -27.56
N THR A 655 -5.82 6.59 -27.03
CA THR A 655 -4.42 6.24 -27.24
C THR A 655 -4.31 4.98 -28.10
N TYR A 656 -3.39 4.99 -29.06
CA TYR A 656 -3.04 3.84 -29.85
C TYR A 656 -1.95 3.05 -29.13
N THR A 657 -2.26 1.81 -28.78
CA THR A 657 -1.40 0.95 -27.96
C THR A 657 -1.25 -0.42 -28.59
N HIS A 658 -0.17 -1.12 -28.28
CA HIS A 658 -0.06 -2.54 -28.61
C HIS A 658 0.17 -3.40 -27.36
N ILE A 659 -0.17 -4.68 -27.50
CA ILE A 659 0.20 -5.73 -26.57
C ILE A 659 0.80 -6.85 -27.40
N MET A 660 2.00 -7.29 -27.04
CA MET A 660 2.59 -8.48 -27.62
C MET A 660 1.71 -9.70 -27.33
N ARG A 661 1.44 -10.50 -28.36
CA ARG A 661 0.93 -11.86 -28.17
C ARG A 661 1.98 -12.71 -27.46
N ASP A 662 1.60 -13.93 -27.07
CA ASP A 662 2.60 -14.90 -26.64
C ASP A 662 3.71 -15.08 -27.69
N PHE A 663 4.90 -15.50 -27.25
CA PHE A 663 6.07 -15.55 -28.11
C PHE A 663 5.81 -16.36 -29.38
N SER A 664 6.18 -15.79 -30.52
CA SER A 664 5.99 -16.44 -31.82
C SER A 664 6.64 -17.83 -31.85
N GLU A 665 5.89 -18.82 -32.33
CA GLU A 665 6.40 -20.18 -32.56
C GLU A 665 7.40 -20.23 -33.72
N LYS A 666 7.40 -19.21 -34.59
CA LYS A 666 8.29 -19.08 -35.74
C LYS A 666 9.18 -17.85 -35.61
N PRO A 667 10.42 -17.88 -36.11
CA PRO A 667 11.27 -16.70 -36.12
C PRO A 667 10.63 -15.53 -36.90
N LEU A 668 10.66 -14.33 -36.33
CA LEU A 668 10.20 -13.08 -36.96
C LEU A 668 11.42 -12.29 -37.46
N HIS A 669 11.56 -12.16 -38.77
CA HIS A 669 12.74 -11.57 -39.43
C HIS A 669 12.51 -10.16 -39.99
N THR A 670 11.25 -9.74 -40.12
CA THR A 670 10.86 -8.49 -40.77
C THR A 670 9.87 -7.70 -39.90
N ASP A 671 9.87 -6.38 -40.07
CA ASP A 671 8.95 -5.50 -39.34
C ASP A 671 7.47 -5.86 -39.62
N ALA A 672 7.15 -6.28 -40.84
CA ALA A 672 5.80 -6.73 -41.20
C ALA A 672 5.36 -7.98 -40.43
N GLU A 673 6.27 -8.93 -40.19
CA GLU A 673 5.98 -10.12 -39.36
C GLU A 673 5.81 -9.74 -37.89
N VAL A 674 6.57 -8.74 -37.40
CA VAL A 674 6.39 -8.21 -36.05
C VAL A 674 5.04 -7.50 -35.93
N ASP A 675 4.67 -6.65 -36.87
CA ASP A 675 3.39 -5.94 -36.89
C ASP A 675 2.19 -6.89 -36.94
N GLU A 676 2.28 -7.99 -37.69
CA GLU A 676 1.24 -9.04 -37.73
C GLU A 676 1.13 -9.80 -36.39
N TRP A 677 2.26 -10.00 -35.71
CA TRP A 677 2.31 -10.64 -34.40
C TRP A 677 1.76 -9.75 -33.29
N LEU A 678 2.01 -8.44 -33.34
CA LEU A 678 1.46 -7.49 -32.38
C LEU A 678 -0.06 -7.39 -32.47
N LYS A 679 -0.72 -7.11 -31.34
CA LYS A 679 -2.14 -6.78 -31.31
C LYS A 679 -2.31 -5.33 -30.87
N PHE A 680 -2.94 -4.53 -31.72
CA PHE A 680 -3.13 -3.10 -31.49
C PHE A 680 -4.54 -2.80 -30.98
N PHE A 681 -4.64 -1.79 -30.13
CA PHE A 681 -5.85 -1.37 -29.44
C PHE A 681 -5.93 0.14 -29.35
N GLU A 682 -7.15 0.67 -29.49
CA GLU A 682 -7.49 2.03 -29.11
C GLU A 682 -7.98 2.01 -27.64
N MET A 683 -7.31 2.74 -26.76
CA MET A 683 -7.66 2.81 -25.34
C MET A 683 -8.23 4.18 -25.00
N ASP A 684 -9.37 4.18 -24.32
CA ASP A 684 -10.10 5.40 -23.97
C ASP A 684 -9.34 6.24 -22.93
N PRO A 685 -9.39 7.59 -23.03
CA PRO A 685 -8.82 8.45 -22.00
C PRO A 685 -9.62 8.38 -20.68
N PRO A 686 -9.04 8.86 -19.56
CA PRO A 686 -7.64 9.27 -19.41
C PRO A 686 -6.69 8.06 -19.31
N PHE A 687 -5.50 8.21 -19.88
CA PHE A 687 -4.51 7.13 -19.95
C PHE A 687 -3.17 7.59 -19.37
N LEU A 688 -2.69 6.93 -18.32
CA LEU A 688 -1.46 7.27 -17.64
C LEU A 688 -0.30 6.47 -18.23
N VAL A 689 0.76 7.15 -18.63
CA VAL A 689 1.90 6.57 -19.34
C VAL A 689 3.18 6.83 -18.55
N GLN A 690 3.98 5.79 -18.36
CA GLN A 690 5.34 5.85 -17.84
C GLN A 690 6.30 5.78 -19.01
N SER A 691 7.30 6.66 -19.03
CA SER A 691 8.15 6.84 -20.20
C SER A 691 9.57 7.20 -19.82
N VAL A 692 10.49 6.65 -20.59
CA VAL A 692 11.86 7.13 -20.68
C VAL A 692 12.20 7.47 -22.12
N LEU A 693 13.00 8.51 -22.29
CA LEU A 693 13.52 8.93 -23.58
C LEU A 693 14.98 9.39 -23.46
N VAL A 694 15.73 9.21 -24.54
CA VAL A 694 17.07 9.74 -24.74
C VAL A 694 17.06 10.49 -26.07
N SER A 695 17.56 11.73 -26.08
CA SER A 695 17.50 12.60 -27.27
C SER A 695 18.11 11.94 -28.52
N SER A 696 19.26 11.28 -28.35
CA SER A 696 19.98 10.53 -29.39
C SER A 696 20.80 9.37 -28.80
N ASP A 697 21.01 8.30 -29.56
CA ASP A 697 21.80 7.15 -29.12
C ASP A 697 23.32 7.49 -29.11
N PRO A 698 24.02 7.40 -27.96
CA PRO A 698 25.46 7.59 -27.87
C PRO A 698 26.31 6.42 -28.43
N GLY A 699 25.73 5.52 -29.22
CA GLY A 699 26.39 4.34 -29.81
C GLY A 699 26.22 3.06 -28.97
N LEU A 700 25.22 3.03 -28.10
CA LEU A 700 24.94 1.95 -27.16
C LEU A 700 23.81 1.01 -27.62
N ASP A 701 23.26 1.23 -28.82
CA ASP A 701 22.13 0.45 -29.38
C ASP A 701 20.95 0.47 -28.41
N LEU A 702 20.51 1.70 -28.16
CA LEU A 702 19.44 1.99 -27.22
C LEU A 702 18.09 1.89 -27.90
N ARG A 703 17.09 1.51 -27.09
CA ARG A 703 15.71 1.92 -27.38
C ARG A 703 15.55 3.36 -26.88
N ILE A 704 15.69 4.33 -27.78
CA ILE A 704 15.75 5.76 -27.43
C ILE A 704 14.45 6.32 -26.86
N GLU A 705 13.33 5.61 -27.01
CA GLU A 705 12.06 5.91 -26.35
C GLU A 705 11.31 4.61 -26.04
N HIS A 706 10.76 4.51 -24.82
CA HIS A 706 9.98 3.34 -24.43
C HIS A 706 8.91 3.76 -23.41
N SER A 707 7.65 3.59 -23.80
CA SER A 707 6.50 4.12 -23.07
C SER A 707 5.41 3.07 -22.91
N HIS A 708 5.09 2.69 -21.68
CA HIS A 708 3.95 1.81 -21.38
C HIS A 708 2.94 2.53 -20.49
N GLY A 709 1.66 2.24 -20.66
CA GLY A 709 0.61 2.95 -19.93
C GLY A 709 -0.61 2.10 -19.63
N TRP A 710 -1.50 2.66 -18.82
CA TRP A 710 -2.76 2.04 -18.44
C TRP A 710 -3.87 3.06 -18.28
N SER A 711 -5.11 2.59 -18.39
CA SER A 711 -6.28 3.39 -18.05
C SER A 711 -6.33 3.63 -16.54
N ILE A 712 -6.56 4.88 -16.14
CA ILE A 712 -6.75 5.21 -14.72
C ILE A 712 -8.07 4.69 -14.15
N HIS A 713 -8.93 4.15 -15.02
CA HIS A 713 -10.20 3.51 -14.70
C HIS A 713 -10.01 2.00 -14.51
N PRO A 714 -9.88 1.50 -13.26
CA PRO A 714 -9.49 0.11 -13.00
C PRO A 714 -10.50 -0.91 -13.53
N GLU A 715 -11.76 -0.53 -13.70
CA GLU A 715 -12.81 -1.37 -14.26
C GLU A 715 -12.59 -1.72 -15.74
N ARG A 716 -11.79 -0.94 -16.47
CA ARG A 716 -11.51 -1.17 -17.89
C ARG A 716 -10.45 -2.25 -18.09
N LYS A 717 -9.52 -2.41 -17.15
CA LYS A 717 -8.36 -3.33 -17.23
C LYS A 717 -7.56 -3.16 -18.53
N GLU A 718 -7.44 -1.93 -19.00
CA GLU A 718 -6.77 -1.58 -20.25
C GLU A 718 -5.35 -1.07 -19.99
N GLY A 719 -4.36 -1.58 -20.72
CA GLY A 719 -2.99 -1.09 -20.69
C GLY A 719 -2.11 -1.76 -21.76
N GLY A 720 -0.87 -1.29 -21.93
CA GLY A 720 0.05 -1.83 -22.92
C GLY A 720 1.14 -0.85 -23.33
N HIS A 721 1.79 -1.14 -24.45
CA HIS A 721 2.80 -0.29 -25.04
C HIS A 721 2.16 0.89 -25.77
N TYR A 722 2.45 2.11 -25.32
CA TYR A 722 1.93 3.34 -25.88
C TYR A 722 2.70 3.75 -27.13
N HIS A 723 1.97 4.09 -28.21
CA HIS A 723 2.54 4.70 -29.41
C HIS A 723 2.23 6.20 -29.47
N HIS A 724 0.96 6.57 -29.59
CA HIS A 724 0.54 7.96 -29.80
C HIS A 724 -0.94 8.19 -29.46
N ASP A 725 -1.35 9.46 -29.35
CA ASP A 725 -2.76 9.87 -29.32
C ASP A 725 -3.42 9.82 -30.71
N LEU A 726 -4.72 9.54 -30.75
CA LEU A 726 -5.51 9.48 -31.99
C LEU A 726 -6.21 10.80 -32.34
N GLU A 727 -6.33 11.74 -31.40
CA GLU A 727 -7.13 12.97 -31.55
C GLU A 727 -6.29 14.23 -31.33
N ALA A 728 -5.48 14.57 -32.33
CA ALA A 728 -4.55 15.70 -32.28
C ALA A 728 -5.18 17.03 -31.84
N GLU A 729 -6.43 17.33 -32.25
CA GLU A 729 -7.11 18.58 -31.89
C GLU A 729 -7.61 18.63 -30.44
N ASN A 730 -7.95 17.47 -29.84
CA ASN A 730 -8.57 17.37 -28.53
C ASN A 730 -7.59 17.01 -27.41
N VAL A 731 -6.45 16.42 -27.77
CA VAL A 731 -5.49 15.88 -26.79
C VAL A 731 -4.94 16.97 -25.87
N GLU A 732 -4.90 16.66 -24.58
CA GLU A 732 -4.18 17.41 -23.55
C GLU A 732 -3.23 16.47 -22.81
N TYR A 733 -1.99 16.91 -22.65
CA TYR A 733 -0.93 16.22 -21.94
C TYR A 733 -0.57 16.97 -20.66
N VAL A 734 -0.43 16.22 -19.57
CA VAL A 734 0.21 16.72 -18.34
C VAL A 734 1.26 15.69 -17.90
N GLY A 735 2.53 16.06 -18.01
CA GLY A 735 3.65 15.20 -17.69
C GLY A 735 4.57 15.76 -16.62
N TYR A 736 5.18 14.86 -15.85
CA TYR A 736 6.18 15.14 -14.83
C TYR A 736 7.42 14.31 -15.13
N PHE A 737 8.53 14.98 -15.40
CA PHE A 737 9.79 14.35 -15.79
C PHE A 737 10.97 14.86 -14.97
N THR A 738 11.98 14.02 -14.81
CA THR A 738 13.29 14.42 -14.29
C THR A 738 14.35 14.23 -15.36
N VAL A 739 15.45 14.96 -15.24
CA VAL A 739 16.63 14.80 -16.09
C VAL A 739 17.50 13.71 -15.51
N ALA A 740 17.88 12.75 -16.34
CA ALA A 740 18.80 11.69 -15.96
C ALA A 740 20.25 12.19 -16.06
N GLU A 741 21.06 11.85 -15.05
CA GLU A 741 22.49 12.15 -15.01
C GLU A 741 23.29 11.08 -15.77
N LYS A 742 22.92 9.79 -15.60
CA LYS A 742 23.61 8.65 -16.21
C LYS A 742 22.67 7.69 -16.89
N LEU A 743 23.22 6.98 -17.86
CA LEU A 743 22.64 5.82 -18.50
C LEU A 743 23.45 4.58 -18.15
N TRP A 744 22.75 3.53 -17.75
CA TRP A 744 23.30 2.20 -17.50
C TRP A 744 22.77 1.24 -18.56
N ARG A 745 23.63 0.85 -19.51
CA ARG A 745 23.34 -0.17 -20.51
C ARG A 745 23.72 -1.54 -19.97
N VAL A 746 22.73 -2.38 -19.70
CA VAL A 746 22.90 -3.64 -18.96
C VAL A 746 22.52 -4.83 -19.85
N ASP A 747 23.37 -5.85 -19.92
CA ASP A 747 23.16 -7.10 -20.68
C ASP A 747 22.79 -6.84 -22.16
N ARG A 748 23.56 -5.97 -22.83
CA ARG A 748 23.33 -5.61 -24.24
C ARG A 748 23.45 -6.85 -25.15
N PRO A 749 22.47 -7.11 -26.05
CA PRO A 749 22.59 -8.17 -27.04
C PRO A 749 23.80 -8.00 -27.96
N ILE A 750 24.60 -9.06 -28.15
CA ILE A 750 25.77 -9.05 -29.05
C ILE A 750 25.36 -9.66 -30.39
N GLY A 751 25.33 -8.86 -31.47
CA GLY A 751 25.17 -9.35 -32.85
C GLY A 751 23.85 -9.04 -33.58
N GLY A 752 23.02 -8.13 -33.07
CA GLY A 752 21.84 -7.61 -33.78
C GLY A 752 22.18 -6.49 -34.78
N LYS A 753 21.32 -6.26 -35.78
CA LYS A 753 21.36 -4.98 -36.52
C LYS A 753 21.11 -3.85 -35.51
N PRO A 754 21.82 -2.71 -35.59
CA PRO A 754 21.49 -1.56 -34.76
C PRO A 754 20.01 -1.21 -34.94
N ASN A 755 19.29 -0.94 -33.85
CA ASN A 755 17.95 -0.37 -33.93
C ASN A 755 18.02 0.93 -34.74
N LYS A 756 17.17 1.05 -35.75
CA LYS A 756 17.08 2.24 -36.60
C LYS A 756 16.11 3.26 -36.04
#